data_AF-A0A517Z3F0-F1
#
_entry.id   AF-A0A517Z3F0-F1
#
_cell.length_a   1.000
_cell.length_b   1.000
_cell.length_c   1.000
_cell.angle_alpha   90.00
_cell.angle_beta   90.00
_cell.angle_gamma   90.00
#
_symmetry.space_group_name_H-M   'P 1'
#
loop_
_entity.id
_entity.type
_entity.pdbx_description
1 polymer ?
#
loop_
_entity_poly.entity_id
_entity_poly.type
_entity_poly.pdbx_seq_one_letter_code
_entity_poly.pdbx_strand_id
1 'polypeptide(L)'
;MLWEVEIHPAAGERDQEGQRIVAEAQLLGTQSITSVKSARSYLVEGDLDESTAAGPVARMLGDAVVEECRVHVLPGDQSGTNGQGSIQLNVLYKPGVTDNVGETARAALADAGLHVERVATCRKYWINDDASSVDVDRLCAKVLANDAIEQVIRGPLPLESLALGSDYEFELVTVPLREMDDDALMRLSREGQLYLSLAEMQTIQKHFQDLGREPTDIELETVAQTWSEHCSHKTLAGRIAYRDEKGERRFENMLKETIFEATQTIRRQLGADDWCISVFKDNAGVVTFDDVNDVCFKVETHNHPSALEPYGGANTGLGGVIRDPLGTGLGARPVCNTDVFCFAPPDTPYDELPPGVLHPKTVMQGVVSGVRDYGNRMGIPTVNGAVYFDERYLGNPLVYCGNVAMIPRGKSEKQVHPGDYIVSVGGRTGRDGIHGATFSSAELTHESEELSGGAVQIGNPITEKMVMDVLLEARDRELFNAITDCGAGGFSSAVGEMGEETGAEVWLEKAPLKYSGLSYTEIWISEAQERMVLSVPPEKWDAFRELCASEGVEATVIGKFTDTHQLVLQYHGTQVGELSMSFLHDGRPPVVREAVWQPPKVESAELPADPVACGDVLKKILGSLNVCSKEWIIRQYDHEVQAGSVVKPLVGMMNDGPSDAAVVRPDLRSNRGLVIACGMNPHYGDLDPYWMAASAIDEAVRNCIAVGADPQRVAVLDNFCWGNTERPETLGSLVRAALACHDTAIAYGTPFISGKDSLNNEFTYDTGDGQKTISIPSSLLISALGQIDNVEQSITMDLKQPGNVLFLVGETREELGGSHFGLVTGTSLGGVPKVDFERAPQVFLAVHAAILDGLVRSCHDLSEGGLAVGLAEMAFAGGLGVDVQLDANSSSENVVQLFSESNTRFVVEVPAVSADRFTRTVRHAKRIGEVTESGKVVVRDASGQSLIDETLDELKSCWQRPLAWN
;
A
#
# COMPACT_ATOMS: atom_id res chain seq x y z
N MET A 1 4.28 -41.96 -8.00
CA MET A 1 5.75 -41.82 -7.93
C MET A 1 6.07 -40.33 -7.89
N LEU A 2 7.16 -39.94 -7.22
CA LEU A 2 7.58 -38.53 -7.16
C LEU A 2 8.75 -38.29 -8.12
N TRP A 3 8.55 -37.38 -9.07
CA TRP A 3 9.53 -36.98 -10.07
C TRP A 3 10.02 -35.57 -9.78
N GLU A 4 11.30 -35.29 -10.00
CA GLU A 4 11.85 -33.93 -10.02
C GLU A 4 12.19 -33.56 -11.45
N VAL A 5 11.64 -32.44 -11.92
CA VAL A 5 12.03 -31.77 -13.17
C VAL A 5 12.89 -30.57 -12.80
N GLU A 6 14.20 -30.74 -12.85
CA GLU A 6 15.21 -29.72 -12.54
C GLU A 6 15.55 -28.93 -13.81
N ILE A 7 15.46 -27.61 -13.74
CA ILE A 7 15.56 -26.70 -14.88
C ILE A 7 16.71 -25.72 -14.66
N HIS A 8 17.69 -25.77 -15.55
CA HIS A 8 18.88 -24.92 -15.55
C HIS A 8 18.82 -23.91 -16.70
N PRO A 9 19.51 -22.75 -16.59
CA PRO A 9 19.88 -21.98 -17.75
C PRO A 9 20.61 -22.85 -18.78
N ALA A 10 20.27 -22.72 -20.06
CA ALA A 10 20.90 -23.49 -21.13
C ALA A 10 22.40 -23.17 -21.25
N ALA A 11 23.17 -24.08 -21.85
CA ALA A 11 24.60 -23.89 -22.03
C ALA A 11 24.94 -22.58 -22.78
N GLY A 12 25.62 -21.66 -22.10
CA GLY A 12 26.03 -20.35 -22.64
C GLY A 12 25.15 -19.18 -22.21
N GLU A 13 23.97 -19.46 -21.63
CA GLU A 13 23.13 -18.45 -20.99
C GLU A 13 23.69 -18.03 -19.63
N ARG A 14 23.36 -16.80 -19.22
CA ARG A 14 23.78 -16.28 -17.91
C ARG A 14 22.82 -16.77 -16.83
N ASP A 15 23.40 -17.32 -15.75
CA ASP A 15 22.67 -17.61 -14.52
C ASP A 15 22.43 -16.31 -13.74
N GLN A 16 21.36 -15.60 -14.10
CA GLN A 16 21.02 -14.30 -13.49
C GLN A 16 20.69 -14.46 -12.00
N GLU A 17 20.01 -15.53 -11.62
CA GLU A 17 19.64 -15.81 -10.24
C GLU A 17 20.87 -16.12 -9.39
N GLY A 18 21.80 -16.93 -9.90
CA GLY A 18 23.09 -17.16 -9.25
C GLY A 18 23.88 -15.85 -9.05
N GLN A 19 23.87 -14.94 -10.03
CA GLN A 19 24.51 -13.62 -9.92
C GLN A 19 23.82 -12.71 -8.90
N ARG A 20 22.49 -12.69 -8.88
CA ARG A 20 21.68 -11.95 -7.89
C ARG A 20 22.02 -12.39 -6.48
N ILE A 21 22.04 -13.69 -6.23
CA ILE A 21 22.36 -14.26 -4.91
C ILE A 21 23.77 -13.89 -4.49
N VAL A 22 24.76 -13.93 -5.39
CA VAL A 22 26.13 -13.50 -5.06
C VAL A 22 26.16 -12.02 -4.68
N ALA A 23 25.43 -11.16 -5.39
CA ALA A 23 25.37 -9.74 -5.06
C ALA A 23 24.71 -9.48 -3.70
N GLU A 24 23.62 -10.19 -3.38
CA GLU A 24 22.95 -10.09 -2.08
C GLU A 24 23.82 -10.66 -0.94
N ALA A 25 24.51 -11.77 -1.19
CA ALA A 25 25.48 -12.33 -0.25
C ALA A 25 26.56 -11.29 0.12
N GLN A 26 27.06 -10.55 -0.89
CA GLN A 26 28.05 -9.50 -0.68
C GLN A 26 27.48 -8.32 0.12
N LEU A 27 26.22 -7.94 -0.11
CA LEU A 27 25.53 -6.90 0.67
C LEU A 27 25.36 -7.30 2.15
N LEU A 28 25.19 -8.59 2.45
CA LEU A 28 25.17 -9.13 3.82
C LEU A 28 26.56 -9.24 4.48
N GLY A 29 27.60 -8.72 3.82
CA GLY A 29 28.97 -8.79 4.28
C GLY A 29 29.57 -10.19 4.26
N THR A 30 29.00 -11.14 3.51
CA THR A 30 29.61 -12.46 3.33
C THR A 30 30.76 -12.36 2.31
N GLN A 31 31.92 -12.90 2.67
CA GLN A 31 33.13 -12.77 1.83
C GLN A 31 33.54 -14.09 1.18
N SER A 32 33.09 -15.22 1.71
CA SER A 32 33.47 -16.55 1.21
C SER A 32 32.52 -17.09 0.12
N ILE A 33 31.37 -16.45 -0.11
CA ILE A 33 30.44 -16.80 -1.20
C ILE A 33 30.86 -16.04 -2.46
N THR A 34 31.50 -16.74 -3.38
CA THR A 34 32.09 -16.14 -4.60
C THR A 34 31.42 -16.61 -5.88
N SER A 35 30.72 -17.74 -5.85
CA SER A 35 29.92 -18.22 -6.97
C SER A 35 28.73 -19.03 -6.47
N VAL A 36 27.57 -18.79 -7.08
CA VAL A 36 26.36 -19.60 -6.91
C VAL A 36 25.88 -20.02 -8.29
N LYS A 37 25.55 -21.31 -8.42
CA LYS A 37 24.72 -21.79 -9.53
C LYS A 37 23.31 -22.02 -9.04
N SER A 38 22.32 -21.69 -9.85
CA SER A 38 20.91 -21.85 -9.53
C SER A 38 20.20 -22.80 -10.50
N ALA A 39 19.14 -23.44 -10.01
CA ALA A 39 18.15 -24.12 -10.83
C ALA A 39 16.77 -23.98 -10.18
N ARG A 40 15.73 -23.97 -11.01
CA ARG A 40 14.33 -24.10 -10.55
C ARG A 40 13.88 -25.54 -10.77
N SER A 41 13.11 -26.09 -9.86
CA SER A 41 12.67 -27.48 -9.92
C SER A 41 11.19 -27.62 -9.64
N TYR A 42 10.54 -28.51 -10.37
CA TYR A 42 9.16 -28.94 -10.10
C TYR A 42 9.18 -30.38 -9.61
N LEU A 43 8.63 -30.59 -8.42
CA LEU A 43 8.37 -31.90 -7.84
C LEU A 43 6.98 -32.33 -8.28
N VAL A 44 6.87 -33.39 -9.05
CA VAL A 44 5.64 -33.84 -9.71
C VAL A 44 5.26 -35.22 -9.18
N GLU A 45 4.19 -35.28 -8.40
CA GLU A 45 3.62 -36.51 -7.87
C GLU A 45 2.46 -36.97 -8.76
N GLY A 46 2.51 -38.22 -9.24
CA GLY A 46 1.42 -38.80 -10.02
C GLY A 46 1.73 -40.20 -10.55
N ASP A 47 0.80 -40.71 -11.37
CA ASP A 47 0.95 -41.95 -12.12
C ASP A 47 1.65 -41.68 -13.46
N LEU A 48 2.95 -41.38 -13.37
CA LEU A 48 3.79 -41.03 -14.51
C LEU A 48 4.90 -42.05 -14.68
N ASP A 49 5.15 -42.47 -15.92
CA ASP A 49 6.37 -43.18 -16.30
C ASP A 49 7.51 -42.22 -16.67
N GLU A 50 8.74 -42.75 -16.73
CA GLU A 50 9.95 -41.97 -17.05
C GLU A 50 9.84 -41.24 -18.40
N SER A 51 9.21 -41.86 -19.39
CA SER A 51 9.06 -41.28 -20.72
C SER A 51 8.11 -40.08 -20.74
N THR A 52 7.10 -40.11 -19.88
CA THR A 52 6.12 -39.05 -19.69
C THR A 52 6.73 -37.90 -18.89
N ALA A 53 7.45 -38.22 -17.81
CA ALA A 53 8.14 -37.23 -16.99
C ALA A 53 9.26 -36.51 -17.76
N ALA A 54 10.17 -37.25 -18.40
CA ALA A 54 11.29 -36.69 -19.18
C ALA A 54 10.88 -36.10 -20.53
N GLY A 55 9.64 -36.33 -20.97
CA GLY A 55 9.12 -35.87 -22.26
C GLY A 55 8.08 -34.76 -22.11
N PRO A 56 6.77 -35.09 -22.21
CA PRO A 56 5.68 -34.12 -22.10
C PRO A 56 5.76 -33.19 -20.89
N VAL A 57 6.00 -33.72 -19.68
CA VAL A 57 6.04 -32.91 -18.45
C VAL A 57 7.20 -31.92 -18.48
N ALA A 58 8.43 -32.40 -18.70
CA ALA A 58 9.61 -31.54 -18.76
C ALA A 58 9.51 -30.43 -19.82
N ARG A 59 8.99 -30.76 -21.02
CA ARG A 59 8.79 -29.76 -22.10
C ARG A 59 7.73 -28.72 -21.79
N MET A 60 6.78 -29.04 -20.93
CA MET A 60 5.73 -28.10 -20.54
C MET A 60 6.20 -27.14 -19.44
N LEU A 61 7.10 -27.61 -18.56
CA LEU A 61 7.57 -26.85 -17.41
C LEU A 61 8.82 -26.01 -17.69
N GLY A 62 9.62 -26.35 -18.70
CA GLY A 62 10.82 -25.60 -19.09
C GLY A 62 10.74 -24.96 -20.48
N ASP A 63 11.47 -23.86 -20.67
CA ASP A 63 11.63 -23.19 -21.95
C ASP A 63 12.83 -23.78 -22.71
N ALA A 64 12.55 -24.58 -23.74
CA ALA A 64 13.59 -25.26 -24.53
C ALA A 64 14.52 -24.32 -25.32
N VAL A 65 14.26 -23.00 -25.36
CA VAL A 65 15.12 -22.01 -26.02
C VAL A 65 16.25 -21.56 -25.10
N VAL A 66 15.95 -21.30 -23.83
CA VAL A 66 16.88 -20.69 -22.87
C VAL A 66 17.17 -21.56 -21.65
N GLU A 67 16.57 -22.76 -21.57
CA GLU A 67 16.69 -23.67 -20.44
C GLU A 67 16.94 -25.12 -20.85
N GLU A 68 17.54 -25.87 -19.94
CA GLU A 68 17.75 -27.31 -20.03
C GLU A 68 17.08 -28.02 -18.85
N CYS A 69 16.21 -29.00 -19.15
CA CYS A 69 15.54 -29.80 -18.13
C CYS A 69 16.26 -31.13 -17.90
N ARG A 70 16.33 -31.54 -16.63
CA ARG A 70 16.81 -32.84 -16.17
C ARG A 70 15.74 -33.47 -15.31
N VAL A 71 15.49 -34.77 -15.48
CA VAL A 71 14.43 -35.47 -14.78
C VAL A 71 15.00 -36.58 -13.92
N HIS A 72 14.57 -36.61 -12.66
CA HIS A 72 15.02 -37.54 -11.64
C HIS A 72 13.82 -38.17 -10.90
N VAL A 73 13.98 -39.38 -10.37
CA VAL A 73 13.02 -39.98 -9.43
C VAL A 73 13.48 -39.66 -8.00
N LEU A 74 12.55 -39.32 -7.12
CA LEU A 74 12.81 -39.10 -5.69
C LEU A 74 12.27 -40.23 -4.80
N PRO A 75 12.95 -40.55 -3.69
CA PRO A 75 14.28 -40.08 -3.31
C PRO A 75 15.37 -40.79 -4.14
N GLY A 76 16.35 -40.05 -4.64
CA GLY A 76 17.43 -40.58 -5.49
C GLY A 76 18.81 -40.05 -5.09
N ASP A 77 19.84 -40.88 -5.24
CA ASP A 77 21.24 -40.50 -4.96
C ASP A 77 21.77 -39.59 -6.09
N GLN A 78 21.66 -38.26 -5.89
CA GLN A 78 22.06 -37.23 -6.86
C GLN A 78 23.57 -36.91 -6.84
N SER A 79 24.39 -37.75 -6.21
CA SER A 79 25.85 -37.55 -6.08
C SER A 79 26.64 -37.51 -7.42
N GLY A 80 25.98 -37.74 -8.56
CA GLY A 80 26.63 -37.93 -9.87
C GLY A 80 26.55 -36.78 -10.88
N THR A 81 25.76 -35.73 -10.67
CA THR A 81 25.53 -34.72 -11.73
C THR A 81 25.75 -33.30 -11.22
N ASN A 82 26.91 -32.74 -11.60
CA ASN A 82 27.42 -31.36 -11.40
C ASN A 82 28.03 -31.03 -10.02
N GLY A 83 29.37 -31.20 -9.95
CA GLY A 83 30.24 -30.56 -8.96
C GLY A 83 30.64 -31.46 -7.81
N GLN A 84 31.71 -32.24 -7.97
CA GLN A 84 32.39 -32.83 -6.81
C GLN A 84 32.89 -31.69 -5.91
N GLY A 85 32.13 -31.42 -4.85
CA GLY A 85 32.52 -30.62 -3.68
C GLY A 85 31.71 -29.34 -3.39
N SER A 86 30.78 -28.92 -4.26
CA SER A 86 29.93 -27.75 -4.00
C SER A 86 28.83 -28.03 -2.96
N ILE A 87 28.49 -27.05 -2.13
CA ILE A 87 27.42 -27.16 -1.12
C ILE A 87 26.06 -27.02 -1.82
N GLN A 88 25.26 -28.10 -1.84
CA GLN A 88 23.91 -28.10 -2.39
C GLN A 88 22.88 -27.68 -1.34
N LEU A 89 22.03 -26.72 -1.70
CA LEU A 89 20.90 -26.25 -0.92
C LEU A 89 19.63 -26.31 -1.76
N ASN A 90 18.54 -26.74 -1.15
CA ASN A 90 17.22 -26.73 -1.77
C ASN A 90 16.27 -25.93 -0.89
N VAL A 91 15.53 -25.01 -1.48
CA VAL A 91 14.54 -24.19 -0.80
C VAL A 91 13.17 -24.65 -1.26
N LEU A 92 12.32 -25.00 -0.31
CA LEU A 92 10.94 -25.40 -0.54
C LEU A 92 10.03 -24.65 0.40
N TYR A 93 8.76 -24.52 0.02
CA TYR A 93 7.72 -24.15 0.95
C TYR A 93 7.61 -25.16 2.10
N LYS A 94 7.27 -24.65 3.28
CA LYS A 94 6.95 -25.49 4.43
C LYS A 94 5.60 -26.20 4.22
N PRO A 95 5.38 -27.35 4.87
CA PRO A 95 4.07 -27.98 5.00
C PRO A 95 2.94 -26.98 5.29
N GLY A 96 1.94 -26.91 4.40
CA GLY A 96 0.75 -26.06 4.55
C GLY A 96 0.90 -24.66 3.94
N VAL A 97 2.07 -24.28 3.44
CA VAL A 97 2.21 -23.03 2.70
C VAL A 97 1.73 -23.21 1.27
N THR A 98 1.08 -22.19 0.73
CA THR A 98 0.50 -22.22 -0.62
C THR A 98 1.58 -22.08 -1.68
N ASP A 99 1.61 -23.01 -2.64
CA ASP A 99 2.47 -22.93 -3.81
C ASP A 99 1.65 -22.63 -5.08
N ASN A 100 1.46 -21.35 -5.37
CA ASN A 100 0.66 -20.90 -6.52
C ASN A 100 1.25 -21.34 -7.86
N VAL A 101 2.58 -21.40 -7.97
CA VAL A 101 3.27 -21.84 -9.18
C VAL A 101 3.10 -23.36 -9.36
N GLY A 102 3.22 -24.12 -8.26
CA GLY A 102 2.93 -25.55 -8.23
C GLY A 102 1.49 -25.86 -8.65
N GLU A 103 0.50 -25.18 -8.08
CA GLU A 103 -0.90 -25.39 -8.47
C GLU A 103 -1.19 -25.01 -9.93
N THR A 104 -0.62 -23.90 -10.41
CA THR A 104 -0.74 -23.51 -11.83
C THR A 104 -0.11 -24.55 -12.75
N ALA A 105 1.08 -25.06 -12.40
CA ALA A 105 1.75 -26.13 -13.13
C ALA A 105 0.92 -27.42 -13.13
N ARG A 106 0.34 -27.80 -11.99
CA ARG A 106 -0.55 -28.96 -11.87
C ARG A 106 -1.77 -28.81 -12.77
N ALA A 107 -2.44 -27.67 -12.73
CA ALA A 107 -3.60 -27.38 -13.57
C ALA A 107 -3.26 -27.44 -15.05
N ALA A 108 -2.15 -26.80 -15.46
CA ALA A 108 -1.72 -26.79 -16.85
C ALA A 108 -1.36 -28.20 -17.36
N LEU A 109 -0.66 -29.00 -16.55
CA LEU A 109 -0.37 -30.41 -16.88
C LEU A 109 -1.66 -31.24 -17.02
N ALA A 110 -2.65 -31.01 -16.14
CA ALA A 110 -3.95 -31.67 -16.22
C ALA A 110 -4.73 -31.29 -17.49
N ASP A 111 -4.72 -30.02 -17.88
CA ASP A 111 -5.33 -29.54 -19.13
C ASP A 111 -4.66 -30.14 -20.37
N ALA A 112 -3.37 -30.47 -20.28
CA ALA A 112 -2.64 -31.22 -21.30
C ALA A 112 -2.96 -32.74 -21.32
N GLY A 113 -3.85 -33.20 -20.43
CA GLY A 113 -4.24 -34.61 -20.29
C GLY A 113 -3.23 -35.47 -19.53
N LEU A 114 -2.33 -34.86 -18.75
CA LEU A 114 -1.34 -35.56 -17.94
C LEU A 114 -1.89 -35.79 -16.53
N HIS A 115 -1.91 -37.06 -16.09
CA HIS A 115 -2.45 -37.44 -14.78
C HIS A 115 -1.45 -37.13 -13.65
N VAL A 116 -1.52 -35.90 -13.15
CA VAL A 116 -0.69 -35.39 -12.05
C VAL A 116 -1.58 -35.14 -10.83
N GLU A 117 -1.16 -35.67 -9.68
CA GLU A 117 -1.90 -35.53 -8.42
C GLU A 117 -1.49 -34.27 -7.66
N ARG A 118 -0.18 -33.99 -7.54
CA ARG A 118 0.37 -32.81 -6.85
C ARG A 118 1.61 -32.30 -7.56
N VAL A 119 1.83 -31.00 -7.48
CA VAL A 119 3.08 -30.36 -7.91
C VAL A 119 3.54 -29.39 -6.83
N ALA A 120 4.83 -29.42 -6.52
CA ALA A 120 5.48 -28.43 -5.67
C ALA A 120 6.70 -27.86 -6.38
N THR A 121 7.05 -26.62 -6.07
CA THR A 121 8.23 -25.93 -6.58
C THR A 121 9.37 -26.01 -5.57
N CYS A 122 10.58 -25.98 -6.11
CA CYS A 122 11.81 -26.01 -5.34
C CYS A 122 12.87 -25.17 -6.03
N ARG A 123 13.59 -24.33 -5.28
CA ARG A 123 14.75 -23.60 -5.78
C ARG A 123 16.02 -24.31 -5.32
N LYS A 124 16.96 -24.57 -6.22
CA LYS A 124 18.19 -25.32 -5.93
C LYS A 124 19.40 -24.43 -6.18
N TYR A 125 20.37 -24.52 -5.28
CA TYR A 125 21.59 -23.73 -5.32
C TYR A 125 22.81 -24.58 -5.06
N TRP A 126 23.88 -24.33 -5.81
CA TRP A 126 25.21 -24.91 -5.59
C TRP A 126 26.20 -23.79 -5.32
N ILE A 127 26.73 -23.77 -4.10
CA ILE A 127 27.69 -22.76 -3.61
C ILE A 127 29.11 -23.31 -3.74
N ASN A 128 30.08 -22.43 -3.98
CA ASN A 128 31.50 -22.78 -3.97
C ASN A 128 31.93 -23.51 -2.68
N ASP A 129 32.74 -24.56 -2.84
CA ASP A 129 33.16 -25.52 -1.82
C ASP A 129 33.88 -24.90 -0.60
N ASP A 130 34.58 -23.80 -0.82
CA ASP A 130 35.37 -23.08 0.17
C ASP A 130 34.57 -21.99 0.91
N ALA A 131 33.26 -21.89 0.64
CA ALA A 131 32.36 -21.04 1.42
C ALA A 131 32.35 -21.50 2.88
N SER A 132 32.49 -20.54 3.80
CA SER A 132 32.45 -20.81 5.24
C SER A 132 31.04 -21.20 5.66
N SER A 133 30.90 -22.09 6.64
CA SER A 133 29.58 -22.51 7.14
C SER A 133 28.77 -21.32 7.67
N VAL A 134 29.42 -20.33 8.29
CA VAL A 134 28.77 -19.12 8.81
C VAL A 134 28.17 -18.28 7.69
N ASP A 135 28.90 -18.08 6.60
CA ASP A 135 28.39 -17.33 5.44
C ASP A 135 27.25 -18.09 4.75
N VAL A 136 27.34 -19.42 4.65
CA VAL A 136 26.27 -20.27 4.10
C VAL A 136 25.02 -20.21 4.97
N ASP A 137 25.16 -20.30 6.28
CA ASP A 137 24.04 -20.21 7.23
C ASP A 137 23.37 -18.83 7.12
N ARG A 138 24.15 -17.76 7.03
CA ARG A 138 23.65 -16.39 6.82
C ARG A 138 22.92 -16.25 5.48
N LEU A 139 23.48 -16.80 4.41
CA LEU A 139 22.85 -16.80 3.09
C LEU A 139 21.51 -17.55 3.10
N CYS A 140 21.46 -18.71 3.76
CA CYS A 140 20.22 -19.48 3.90
C CYS A 140 19.13 -18.65 4.59
N ALA A 141 19.45 -18.06 5.74
CA ALA A 141 18.48 -17.38 6.60
C ALA A 141 18.08 -15.98 6.10
N LYS A 142 18.92 -15.30 5.31
CA LYS A 142 18.71 -13.89 4.93
C LYS A 142 18.59 -13.63 3.42
N VAL A 143 18.85 -14.63 2.56
CA VAL A 143 18.75 -14.49 1.09
C VAL A 143 17.92 -15.59 0.44
N LEU A 144 18.24 -16.86 0.75
CA LEU A 144 17.70 -17.97 -0.04
C LEU A 144 16.29 -18.34 0.39
N ALA A 145 16.02 -18.35 1.68
CA ALA A 145 14.74 -18.73 2.23
C ALA A 145 14.19 -17.62 3.12
N ASN A 146 12.88 -17.46 3.06
CA ASN A 146 12.16 -16.81 4.14
C ASN A 146 11.78 -17.85 5.19
N ASP A 147 12.37 -17.75 6.38
CA ASP A 147 12.15 -18.71 7.46
C ASP A 147 10.70 -18.77 7.97
N ALA A 148 9.81 -17.83 7.63
CA ALA A 148 8.37 -17.96 7.93
C ALA A 148 7.72 -19.06 7.07
N ILE A 149 7.94 -19.01 5.76
CA ILE A 149 7.17 -19.77 4.76
C ILE A 149 7.98 -20.86 4.04
N GLU A 150 9.31 -20.81 4.12
CA GLU A 150 10.21 -21.69 3.41
C GLU A 150 11.13 -22.45 4.37
N GLN A 151 11.73 -23.52 3.86
CA GLN A 151 12.74 -24.32 4.55
C GLN A 151 13.89 -24.63 3.61
N VAL A 152 15.11 -24.66 4.17
CA VAL A 152 16.31 -25.04 3.45
C VAL A 152 16.70 -26.49 3.79
N ILE A 153 16.70 -27.36 2.79
CA ILE A 153 17.21 -28.72 2.88
C ILE A 153 18.62 -28.75 2.30
N ARG A 154 19.61 -29.14 3.13
CA ARG A 154 21.01 -29.31 2.69
C ARG A 154 21.22 -30.69 2.09
N GLY A 155 21.87 -30.75 0.93
CA GLY A 155 22.14 -32.00 0.21
C GLY A 155 20.95 -32.48 -0.63
N PRO A 156 20.87 -33.76 -1.02
CA PRO A 156 19.77 -34.28 -1.84
C PRO A 156 18.40 -34.24 -1.14
N LEU A 157 17.31 -34.09 -1.92
CA LEU A 157 15.94 -34.09 -1.39
C LEU A 157 15.51 -35.49 -0.89
N PRO A 158 15.10 -35.64 0.38
CA PRO A 158 14.72 -36.93 0.96
C PRO A 158 13.23 -37.28 0.78
N LEU A 159 12.49 -36.57 -0.07
CA LEU A 159 11.02 -36.65 -0.16
C LEU A 159 10.56 -37.91 -0.91
N GLU A 160 9.55 -38.59 -0.37
CA GLU A 160 8.85 -39.72 -1.00
C GLU A 160 7.45 -39.34 -1.52
N SER A 161 6.82 -38.31 -0.94
CA SER A 161 5.48 -37.83 -1.30
C SER A 161 5.35 -36.34 -0.98
N LEU A 162 4.41 -35.67 -1.66
CA LEU A 162 4.03 -34.28 -1.42
C LEU A 162 2.75 -34.17 -0.56
N ALA A 163 2.18 -35.28 -0.09
CA ALA A 163 1.01 -35.25 0.78
C ALA A 163 1.33 -34.57 2.13
N LEU A 164 0.48 -33.63 2.54
CA LEU A 164 0.65 -32.83 3.77
C LEU A 164 -0.50 -33.09 4.75
N GLY A 165 -0.15 -33.20 6.04
CA GLY A 165 -1.09 -33.14 7.17
C GLY A 165 -1.66 -34.48 7.65
N SER A 166 -2.10 -34.49 8.91
CA SER A 166 -3.03 -35.46 9.49
C SER A 166 -4.39 -34.79 9.66
N ASP A 167 -5.47 -35.57 9.75
CA ASP A 167 -6.80 -35.01 10.04
C ASP A 167 -6.80 -34.30 11.40
N TYR A 168 -7.60 -33.23 11.51
CA TYR A 168 -7.82 -32.53 12.77
C TYR A 168 -8.72 -33.37 13.66
N GLU A 169 -8.27 -33.64 14.89
CA GLU A 169 -9.09 -34.28 15.91
C GLU A 169 -9.87 -33.19 16.66
N PHE A 170 -11.20 -33.19 16.51
CA PHE A 170 -12.06 -32.18 17.12
C PHE A 170 -12.04 -32.25 18.65
N GLU A 171 -11.71 -31.12 19.27
CA GLU A 171 -11.85 -30.87 20.71
C GLU A 171 -12.47 -29.49 20.92
N LEU A 172 -13.65 -29.44 21.55
CA LEU A 172 -14.28 -28.17 21.91
C LEU A 172 -13.58 -27.55 23.12
N VAL A 173 -12.94 -26.40 22.93
CA VAL A 173 -12.23 -25.69 23.98
C VAL A 173 -13.15 -24.70 24.69
N THR A 174 -13.25 -24.80 26.01
CA THR A 174 -13.97 -23.85 26.86
C THR A 174 -12.99 -23.15 27.79
N VAL A 175 -13.06 -21.81 27.86
CA VAL A 175 -12.10 -20.99 28.59
C VAL A 175 -12.71 -20.56 29.93
N PRO A 176 -12.12 -20.92 31.09
CA PRO A 176 -12.68 -20.62 32.41
C PRO A 176 -12.46 -19.14 32.81
N LEU A 177 -13.16 -18.23 32.13
CA LEU A 177 -12.98 -16.78 32.22
C LEU A 177 -13.66 -16.17 33.46
N ARG A 178 -14.82 -16.72 33.88
CA ARG A 178 -15.72 -16.05 34.83
C ARG A 178 -15.14 -15.78 36.21
N GLU A 179 -14.17 -16.57 36.65
CA GLU A 179 -13.55 -16.47 37.98
C GLU A 179 -12.11 -15.93 37.95
N MET A 180 -11.59 -15.55 36.77
CA MET A 180 -10.24 -14.98 36.64
C MET A 180 -10.13 -13.62 37.34
N ASP A 181 -8.99 -13.36 37.98
CA ASP A 181 -8.60 -12.02 38.42
C ASP A 181 -7.97 -11.20 37.28
N ASP A 182 -7.72 -9.91 37.54
CA ASP A 182 -7.19 -8.98 36.53
C ASP A 182 -5.84 -9.46 35.94
N ASP A 183 -4.97 -10.05 36.77
CA ASP A 183 -3.67 -10.58 36.33
C ASP A 183 -3.84 -11.80 35.41
N ALA A 184 -4.78 -12.70 35.73
CA ALA A 184 -5.11 -13.84 34.90
C ALA A 184 -5.78 -13.43 33.58
N LEU A 185 -6.67 -12.43 33.59
CA LEU A 185 -7.29 -11.87 32.38
C LEU A 185 -6.24 -11.30 31.43
N MET A 186 -5.32 -10.49 31.93
CA MET A 186 -4.24 -9.92 31.12
C MET A 186 -3.27 -10.99 30.62
N ARG A 187 -3.02 -12.03 31.41
CA ARG A 187 -2.22 -13.17 30.97
C ARG A 187 -2.89 -13.91 29.82
N LEU A 188 -4.18 -14.21 29.93
CA LEU A 188 -4.97 -14.83 28.86
C LEU A 188 -4.94 -13.97 27.58
N SER A 189 -5.14 -12.66 27.71
CA SER A 189 -5.10 -11.74 26.56
C SER A 189 -3.76 -11.76 25.81
N ARG A 190 -2.65 -11.82 26.55
CA ARG A 190 -1.29 -11.86 25.97
C ARG A 190 -0.91 -13.24 25.42
N GLU A 191 -1.11 -14.30 26.20
CA GLU A 191 -0.71 -15.66 25.81
C GLU A 191 -1.63 -16.24 24.73
N GLY A 192 -2.89 -15.81 24.68
CA GLY A 192 -3.84 -16.14 23.62
C GLY A 192 -3.84 -15.17 22.43
N GLN A 193 -2.89 -14.23 22.36
CA GLN A 193 -2.76 -13.28 21.24
C GLN A 193 -4.06 -12.49 20.91
N LEU A 194 -4.87 -12.20 21.93
CA LEU A 194 -6.12 -11.43 21.80
C LEU A 194 -5.84 -9.92 21.76
N TYR A 195 -4.76 -9.47 22.43
CA TYR A 195 -4.34 -8.07 22.53
C TYR A 195 -5.44 -7.10 23.02
N LEU A 196 -6.36 -7.60 23.85
CA LEU A 196 -7.42 -6.83 24.49
C LEU A 196 -6.92 -6.18 25.79
N SER A 197 -7.36 -4.94 26.02
CA SER A 197 -7.10 -4.19 27.25
C SER A 197 -7.84 -4.80 28.45
N LEU A 198 -7.42 -4.44 29.67
CA LEU A 198 -8.06 -4.92 30.88
C LEU A 198 -9.56 -4.57 30.92
N ALA A 199 -9.94 -3.37 30.50
CA ALA A 199 -11.33 -2.94 30.48
C ALA A 199 -12.18 -3.76 29.51
N GLU A 200 -11.63 -4.10 28.33
CA GLU A 200 -12.28 -4.98 27.35
C GLU A 200 -12.43 -6.40 27.92
N MET A 201 -11.36 -6.97 28.49
CA MET A 201 -11.39 -8.29 29.11
C MET A 201 -12.39 -8.38 30.27
N GLN A 202 -12.47 -7.36 31.13
CA GLN A 202 -13.46 -7.27 32.21
C GLN A 202 -14.89 -7.18 31.66
N THR A 203 -15.08 -6.48 30.53
CA THR A 203 -16.40 -6.36 29.88
C THR A 203 -16.85 -7.72 29.31
N ILE A 204 -15.93 -8.45 28.67
CA ILE A 204 -16.17 -9.81 28.17
C ILE A 204 -16.45 -10.77 29.35
N GLN A 205 -15.63 -10.73 30.40
CA GLN A 205 -15.85 -11.54 31.59
C GLN A 205 -17.24 -11.31 32.18
N LYS A 206 -17.63 -10.05 32.35
CA LYS A 206 -18.95 -9.68 32.85
C LYS A 206 -20.08 -10.20 31.95
N HIS A 207 -19.93 -10.10 30.64
CA HIS A 207 -20.92 -10.63 29.69
C HIS A 207 -21.15 -12.14 29.91
N PHE A 208 -20.09 -12.93 30.01
CA PHE A 208 -20.19 -14.37 30.24
C PHE A 208 -20.63 -14.73 31.67
N GLN A 209 -20.30 -13.90 32.67
CA GLN A 209 -20.89 -14.01 34.02
C GLN A 209 -22.41 -13.82 33.99
N ASP A 210 -22.90 -12.81 33.27
CA ASP A 210 -24.33 -12.50 33.14
C ASP A 210 -25.08 -13.60 32.38
N LEU A 211 -24.44 -14.21 31.36
CA LEU A 211 -24.97 -15.39 30.66
C LEU A 211 -24.93 -16.68 31.50
N GLY A 212 -24.13 -16.72 32.56
CA GLY A 212 -24.01 -17.88 33.43
C GLY A 212 -23.27 -19.07 32.81
N ARG A 213 -22.45 -18.84 31.78
CA ARG A 213 -21.62 -19.87 31.10
C ARG A 213 -20.22 -19.36 30.79
N GLU A 214 -19.28 -20.27 30.60
CA GLU A 214 -17.95 -19.92 30.09
C GLU A 214 -18.02 -19.67 28.57
N PRO A 215 -17.14 -18.81 28.02
CA PRO A 215 -16.93 -18.71 26.58
C PRO A 215 -16.18 -19.92 26.02
N THR A 216 -16.40 -20.19 24.75
CA THR A 216 -15.51 -21.01 23.93
C THR A 216 -14.34 -20.17 23.42
N ASP A 217 -13.26 -20.83 22.99
CA ASP A 217 -12.11 -20.17 22.36
C ASP A 217 -12.51 -19.33 21.14
N ILE A 218 -13.33 -19.89 20.24
CA ILE A 218 -13.78 -19.19 19.03
C ILE A 218 -14.64 -17.95 19.32
N GLU A 219 -15.39 -17.94 20.44
CA GLU A 219 -16.14 -16.76 20.87
C GLU A 219 -15.20 -15.65 21.34
N LEU A 220 -14.13 -15.98 22.08
CA LEU A 220 -13.12 -15.00 22.50
C LEU A 220 -12.36 -14.45 21.29
N GLU A 221 -11.95 -15.31 20.37
CA GLU A 221 -11.31 -14.90 19.12
C GLU A 221 -12.20 -13.96 18.31
N THR A 222 -13.48 -14.31 18.14
CA THR A 222 -14.45 -13.48 17.40
C THR A 222 -14.54 -12.07 17.99
N VAL A 223 -14.62 -11.95 19.31
CA VAL A 223 -14.65 -10.65 20.00
C VAL A 223 -13.31 -9.92 19.86
N ALA A 224 -12.18 -10.61 19.99
CA ALA A 224 -10.85 -10.02 19.89
C ALA A 224 -10.57 -9.45 18.49
N GLN A 225 -10.90 -10.18 17.42
CA GLN A 225 -10.76 -9.70 16.05
C GLN A 225 -11.65 -8.47 15.81
N THR A 226 -12.92 -8.53 16.22
CA THR A 226 -13.88 -7.44 16.01
C THR A 226 -13.47 -6.18 16.79
N TRP A 227 -13.06 -6.32 18.06
CA TRP A 227 -12.67 -5.19 18.92
C TRP A 227 -11.20 -4.77 18.76
N SER A 228 -10.47 -5.31 17.79
CA SER A 228 -9.09 -4.89 17.50
C SER A 228 -9.02 -3.42 17.07
N GLU A 229 -7.83 -2.80 17.17
CA GLU A 229 -7.64 -1.43 16.67
C GLU A 229 -7.87 -1.37 15.16
N HIS A 230 -7.40 -2.39 14.45
CA HIS A 230 -7.52 -2.53 13.00
C HIS A 230 -8.98 -2.56 12.50
N CYS A 231 -9.88 -3.26 13.19
CA CYS A 231 -11.27 -3.40 12.74
C CYS A 231 -12.19 -2.30 13.29
N SER A 232 -11.95 -1.80 14.51
CA SER A 232 -12.87 -0.87 15.17
C SER A 232 -12.38 0.58 15.31
N HIS A 233 -11.19 0.91 14.78
CA HIS A 233 -10.62 2.27 14.76
C HIS A 233 -10.72 3.01 16.11
N LYS A 234 -10.38 2.34 17.21
CA LYS A 234 -10.81 2.73 18.56
C LYS A 234 -10.27 4.09 18.98
N THR A 235 -9.07 4.42 18.54
CA THR A 235 -8.41 5.69 18.84
C THR A 235 -9.11 6.83 18.13
N LEU A 236 -9.34 6.72 16.81
CA LEU A 236 -9.94 7.78 16.01
C LEU A 236 -11.45 7.92 16.29
N ALA A 237 -12.15 6.82 16.54
CA ALA A 237 -13.58 6.81 16.89
C ALA A 237 -13.84 7.06 18.39
N GLY A 238 -12.80 7.09 19.21
CA GLY A 238 -12.87 7.18 20.67
C GLY A 238 -13.07 8.60 21.21
N ARG A 239 -13.28 8.67 22.54
CA ARG A 239 -13.37 9.93 23.27
C ARG A 239 -11.98 10.47 23.57
N ILE A 240 -11.73 11.74 23.26
CA ILE A 240 -10.42 12.37 23.45
C ILE A 240 -10.55 13.70 24.20
N ALA A 241 -9.78 13.86 25.27
CA ALA A 241 -9.53 15.14 25.92
C ALA A 241 -8.24 15.75 25.36
N TYR A 242 -8.36 16.73 24.46
CA TYR A 242 -7.24 17.36 23.78
C TYR A 242 -6.86 18.70 24.41
N ARG A 243 -5.56 18.93 24.59
CA ARG A 243 -5.03 20.21 25.06
C ARG A 243 -3.90 20.71 24.17
N ASP A 244 -4.00 21.95 23.70
CA ASP A 244 -2.99 22.64 22.92
C ASP A 244 -2.68 24.03 23.50
N GLU A 245 -1.90 24.84 22.76
CA GLU A 245 -1.61 26.22 23.11
C GLU A 245 -2.84 27.15 23.12
N LYS A 246 -3.96 26.73 22.53
CA LYS A 246 -5.23 27.49 22.42
C LYS A 246 -6.24 27.11 23.50
N GLY A 247 -6.10 25.96 24.16
CA GLY A 247 -6.93 25.55 25.29
C GLY A 247 -7.23 24.06 25.32
N GLU A 248 -8.30 23.68 26.02
CA GLU A 248 -8.79 22.29 26.10
C GLU A 248 -10.03 22.12 25.21
N ARG A 249 -10.09 21.00 24.48
CA ARG A 249 -11.21 20.55 23.66
C ARG A 249 -11.53 19.10 24.00
N ARG A 250 -12.79 18.70 23.85
CA ARG A 250 -13.21 17.32 24.08
C ARG A 250 -13.95 16.83 22.85
N PHE A 251 -13.57 15.63 22.40
CA PHE A 251 -14.21 14.91 21.32
C PHE A 251 -14.93 13.70 21.92
N GLU A 252 -16.18 13.50 21.53
CA GLU A 252 -16.91 12.26 21.77
C GLU A 252 -16.58 11.20 20.72
N ASN A 253 -16.29 11.64 19.50
CA ASN A 253 -15.76 10.82 18.41
C ASN A 253 -14.93 11.71 17.49
N MET A 254 -13.60 11.63 17.60
CA MET A 254 -12.69 12.54 16.91
C MET A 254 -12.85 12.48 15.38
N LEU A 255 -12.98 11.29 14.81
CA LEU A 255 -13.17 11.09 13.37
C LEU A 255 -14.48 11.72 12.86
N LYS A 256 -15.59 11.51 13.58
CA LYS A 256 -16.90 12.08 13.21
C LYS A 256 -16.92 13.60 13.30
N GLU A 257 -16.28 14.15 14.32
CA GLU A 257 -16.25 15.59 14.60
C GLU A 257 -15.20 16.36 13.78
N THR A 258 -14.32 15.65 13.05
CA THR A 258 -13.31 16.26 12.17
C THR A 258 -13.55 15.87 10.70
N ILE A 259 -13.04 14.71 10.26
CA ILE A 259 -13.08 14.25 8.88
C ILE A 259 -14.52 14.14 8.35
N PHE A 260 -15.42 13.48 9.09
CA PHE A 260 -16.78 13.27 8.58
C PHE A 260 -17.56 14.58 8.56
N GLU A 261 -17.42 15.41 9.61
CA GLU A 261 -18.12 16.68 9.70
C GLU A 261 -17.67 17.65 8.60
N ALA A 262 -16.40 17.61 8.18
CA ALA A 262 -15.92 18.36 7.02
C ALA A 262 -16.67 17.95 5.74
N THR A 263 -16.71 16.65 5.44
CA THR A 263 -17.47 16.13 4.29
C THR A 263 -18.95 16.48 4.39
N GLN A 264 -19.59 16.30 5.56
CA GLN A 264 -21.01 16.65 5.73
C GLN A 264 -21.26 18.14 5.55
N THR A 265 -20.33 19.00 6.00
CA THR A 265 -20.40 20.44 5.77
C THR A 265 -20.33 20.78 4.28
N ILE A 266 -19.38 20.21 3.56
CA ILE A 266 -19.22 20.40 2.11
C ILE A 266 -20.47 19.93 1.37
N ARG A 267 -20.98 18.73 1.68
CA ARG A 267 -22.21 18.20 1.08
C ARG A 267 -23.41 19.12 1.31
N ARG A 268 -23.58 19.66 2.52
CA ARG A 268 -24.63 20.65 2.82
C ARG A 268 -24.45 21.96 2.04
N GLN A 269 -23.22 22.40 1.82
CA GLN A 269 -22.91 23.60 1.02
C GLN A 269 -23.19 23.39 -0.48
N LEU A 270 -22.88 22.21 -1.01
CA LEU A 270 -23.14 21.84 -2.40
C LEU A 270 -24.65 21.69 -2.67
N GLY A 271 -25.42 21.18 -1.71
CA GLY A 271 -26.88 21.10 -1.82
C GLY A 271 -27.31 20.22 -3.00
N ALA A 272 -27.89 20.82 -4.04
CA ALA A 272 -28.31 20.08 -5.24
C ALA A 272 -27.12 19.61 -6.11
N ASP A 273 -25.95 20.21 -5.92
CA ASP A 273 -24.72 19.86 -6.63
C ASP A 273 -23.88 18.82 -5.86
N ASP A 274 -24.42 18.23 -4.78
CA ASP A 274 -23.76 17.14 -4.05
C ASP A 274 -23.53 15.95 -4.99
N TRP A 275 -22.27 15.54 -5.06
CA TRP A 275 -21.80 14.44 -5.90
C TRP A 275 -21.23 13.28 -5.08
N CYS A 276 -21.25 13.37 -3.75
CA CYS A 276 -20.91 12.26 -2.85
C CYS A 276 -22.07 11.27 -2.76
N ILE A 277 -21.82 9.99 -3.03
CA ILE A 277 -22.85 8.93 -3.04
C ILE A 277 -22.80 8.14 -1.75
N SER A 278 -21.76 7.34 -1.56
CA SER A 278 -21.51 6.56 -0.35
C SER A 278 -20.16 6.96 0.23
N VAL A 279 -20.16 7.56 1.42
CA VAL A 279 -18.94 8.01 2.10
C VAL A 279 -18.97 7.48 3.53
N PHE A 280 -17.87 6.86 3.96
CA PHE A 280 -17.72 6.29 5.31
C PHE A 280 -18.77 5.25 5.74
N LYS A 281 -19.32 4.51 4.78
CA LYS A 281 -20.34 3.46 5.02
C LYS A 281 -19.97 2.09 4.49
N ASP A 282 -19.05 2.04 3.55
CA ASP A 282 -18.73 0.86 2.76
C ASP A 282 -17.20 0.79 2.61
N ASN A 283 -16.70 -0.27 1.98
CA ASN A 283 -15.27 -0.56 1.86
C ASN A 283 -14.48 0.55 1.14
N ALA A 284 -15.11 1.28 0.22
CA ALA A 284 -14.53 2.42 -0.50
C ALA A 284 -15.44 3.65 -0.53
N GLY A 285 -14.84 4.83 -0.73
CA GLY A 285 -15.57 6.07 -0.92
C GLY A 285 -16.10 6.19 -2.36
N VAL A 286 -17.36 6.57 -2.52
CA VAL A 286 -18.06 6.62 -3.83
C VAL A 286 -18.55 8.03 -4.13
N VAL A 287 -18.22 8.50 -5.33
CA VAL A 287 -18.63 9.80 -5.86
C VAL A 287 -19.13 9.68 -7.29
N THR A 288 -19.96 10.62 -7.73
CA THR A 288 -20.52 10.63 -9.08
C THR A 288 -19.41 10.91 -10.10
N PHE A 289 -19.30 10.07 -11.13
CA PHE A 289 -18.43 10.33 -12.28
C PHE A 289 -19.24 10.99 -13.40
N ASP A 290 -20.33 10.37 -13.83
CA ASP A 290 -21.23 10.88 -14.87
C ASP A 290 -22.68 10.46 -14.62
N ASP A 291 -23.57 10.65 -15.60
CA ASP A 291 -25.00 10.34 -15.48
C ASP A 291 -25.30 8.84 -15.31
N VAL A 292 -24.36 7.95 -15.67
CA VAL A 292 -24.56 6.49 -15.71
C VAL A 292 -23.57 5.69 -14.87
N ASN A 293 -22.45 6.30 -14.45
CA ASN A 293 -21.46 5.69 -13.56
C ASN A 293 -21.10 6.59 -12.37
N ASP A 294 -20.83 5.95 -11.25
CA ASP A 294 -20.07 6.49 -10.12
C ASP A 294 -18.64 5.91 -10.14
N VAL A 295 -17.76 6.49 -9.32
CA VAL A 295 -16.37 6.06 -9.14
C VAL A 295 -16.07 5.84 -7.66
N CYS A 296 -15.37 4.75 -7.37
CA CYS A 296 -14.88 4.35 -6.06
C CYS A 296 -13.38 4.64 -5.97
N PHE A 297 -12.91 5.07 -4.80
CA PHE A 297 -11.48 5.12 -4.50
C PHE A 297 -11.23 4.65 -3.07
N LYS A 298 -10.20 3.84 -2.89
CA LYS A 298 -9.73 3.36 -1.59
C LYS A 298 -8.22 3.27 -1.60
N VAL A 299 -7.64 3.56 -0.44
CA VAL A 299 -6.22 3.36 -0.13
C VAL A 299 -6.17 2.65 1.23
N GLU A 300 -5.27 1.68 1.34
CA GLU A 300 -5.00 0.85 2.50
C GLU A 300 -3.50 0.84 2.81
N THR A 301 -3.14 0.31 3.98
CA THR A 301 -1.74 0.18 4.42
C THR A 301 -1.40 -1.26 4.77
N HIS A 302 -0.18 -1.69 4.48
CA HIS A 302 0.28 -3.06 4.78
C HIS A 302 1.69 -3.09 5.39
N ASN A 303 1.92 -2.23 6.39
CA ASN A 303 3.24 -1.90 6.96
C ASN A 303 3.93 -3.08 7.65
N HIS A 304 3.34 -3.61 8.73
CA HIS A 304 3.93 -4.65 9.57
C HIS A 304 4.30 -5.92 8.77
N PRO A 305 3.42 -6.47 7.91
CA PRO A 305 3.78 -7.65 7.12
C PRO A 305 4.87 -7.34 6.10
N SER A 306 4.89 -6.13 5.53
CA SER A 306 5.95 -5.70 4.59
C SER A 306 7.30 -5.48 5.27
N ALA A 307 7.34 -5.28 6.60
CA ALA A 307 8.57 -5.23 7.37
C ALA A 307 9.22 -6.61 7.52
N LEU A 308 8.39 -7.65 7.64
CA LEU A 308 8.81 -9.04 7.91
C LEU A 308 9.00 -9.84 6.62
N GLU A 309 8.05 -9.75 5.68
CA GLU A 309 8.11 -10.37 4.37
C GLU A 309 7.65 -9.36 3.30
N PRO A 310 8.61 -8.57 2.75
CA PRO A 310 8.29 -7.42 1.92
C PRO A 310 7.55 -7.75 0.62
N TYR A 311 7.80 -8.91 -0.01
CA TYR A 311 7.14 -9.28 -1.25
C TYR A 311 5.68 -9.62 -1.00
N GLY A 312 5.40 -10.60 -0.14
CA GLY A 312 4.05 -11.05 0.21
C GLY A 312 3.23 -9.94 0.87
N GLY A 313 3.82 -9.19 1.80
CA GLY A 313 3.15 -8.06 2.45
C GLY A 313 2.62 -7.01 1.47
N ALA A 314 3.44 -6.60 0.49
CA ALA A 314 2.99 -5.64 -0.53
C ALA A 314 2.05 -6.27 -1.56
N ASN A 315 2.28 -7.54 -1.91
CA ASN A 315 1.47 -8.32 -2.83
C ASN A 315 0.02 -8.46 -2.31
N THR A 316 -0.16 -8.83 -1.04
CA THR A 316 -1.48 -8.93 -0.40
C THR A 316 -2.06 -7.58 -0.03
N GLY A 317 -1.22 -6.57 0.23
CA GLY A 317 -1.66 -5.19 0.35
C GLY A 317 -2.37 -4.68 -0.91
N LEU A 318 -1.81 -4.96 -2.09
CA LEU A 318 -2.45 -4.58 -3.34
C LEU A 318 -3.70 -5.42 -3.65
N GLY A 319 -3.66 -6.73 -3.42
CA GLY A 319 -4.85 -7.58 -3.59
C GLY A 319 -6.01 -7.20 -2.67
N GLY A 320 -5.72 -6.97 -1.39
CA GLY A 320 -6.70 -6.50 -0.41
C GLY A 320 -7.42 -5.23 -0.86
N VAL A 321 -6.67 -4.20 -1.26
CA VAL A 321 -7.29 -2.94 -1.69
C VAL A 321 -8.02 -3.04 -3.03
N ILE A 322 -7.72 -4.01 -3.89
CA ILE A 322 -8.52 -4.28 -5.09
C ILE A 322 -9.86 -4.90 -4.71
N ARG A 323 -9.89 -5.77 -3.70
CA ARG A 323 -11.12 -6.38 -3.18
C ARG A 323 -12.04 -5.38 -2.51
N ASP A 324 -11.53 -4.28 -1.96
CA ASP A 324 -12.36 -3.23 -1.34
C ASP A 324 -13.38 -2.63 -2.32
N PRO A 325 -13.01 -2.10 -3.51
CA PRO A 325 -13.99 -1.71 -4.51
C PRO A 325 -14.84 -2.87 -5.07
N LEU A 326 -14.33 -4.11 -5.11
CA LEU A 326 -15.14 -5.28 -5.47
C LEU A 326 -16.21 -5.60 -4.41
N GLY A 327 -15.96 -5.27 -3.14
CA GLY A 327 -16.90 -5.37 -2.02
C GLY A 327 -17.80 -4.15 -1.88
N THR A 328 -17.48 -3.03 -2.53
CA THR A 328 -18.26 -1.78 -2.43
C THR A 328 -19.56 -1.87 -3.23
N GLY A 329 -20.68 -1.58 -2.58
CA GLY A 329 -22.01 -1.77 -3.14
C GLY A 329 -22.20 -3.20 -3.64
N LEU A 330 -22.57 -3.35 -4.91
CA LEU A 330 -22.69 -4.66 -5.58
C LEU A 330 -21.46 -4.99 -6.45
N GLY A 331 -20.32 -4.33 -6.20
CA GLY A 331 -19.04 -4.56 -6.87
C GLY A 331 -18.72 -3.54 -7.96
N ALA A 332 -17.60 -2.83 -7.78
CA ALA A 332 -17.04 -1.89 -8.75
C ALA A 332 -15.94 -2.54 -9.59
N ARG A 333 -15.79 -2.13 -10.86
CA ARG A 333 -14.75 -2.61 -11.77
C ARG A 333 -13.46 -1.81 -11.59
N PRO A 334 -12.34 -2.40 -11.15
CA PRO A 334 -11.05 -1.73 -11.04
C PRO A 334 -10.59 -1.09 -12.35
N VAL A 335 -10.02 0.12 -12.25
CA VAL A 335 -9.50 0.92 -13.37
C VAL A 335 -7.99 1.07 -13.28
N CYS A 336 -7.47 1.49 -12.12
CA CYS A 336 -6.06 1.71 -11.91
C CYS A 336 -5.69 1.64 -10.42
N ASN A 337 -4.43 1.33 -10.16
CA ASN A 337 -3.82 1.30 -8.85
C ASN A 337 -2.94 2.55 -8.61
N THR A 338 -2.67 2.82 -7.34
CA THR A 338 -1.68 3.80 -6.88
C THR A 338 -0.87 3.22 -5.73
N ASP A 339 0.40 3.62 -5.59
CA ASP A 339 1.26 3.15 -4.51
C ASP A 339 2.10 4.27 -3.88
N VAL A 340 2.21 4.30 -2.55
CA VAL A 340 3.12 5.23 -1.87
C VAL A 340 3.95 4.44 -0.87
N PHE A 341 5.26 4.70 -0.83
CA PHE A 341 6.16 3.96 0.04
C PHE A 341 7.02 4.87 0.91
N CYS A 342 7.26 4.45 2.14
CA CYS A 342 8.22 5.06 3.04
C CYS A 342 9.28 4.04 3.47
N PHE A 343 10.55 4.33 3.21
CA PHE A 343 11.67 3.43 3.51
C PHE A 343 12.79 4.13 4.28
N ALA A 344 13.60 3.36 5.00
CA ALA A 344 14.93 3.82 5.40
C ALA A 344 15.88 3.90 4.19
N PRO A 345 16.99 4.66 4.27
CA PRO A 345 17.95 4.78 3.17
C PRO A 345 18.46 3.40 2.68
N PRO A 346 18.48 3.15 1.36
CA PRO A 346 18.87 1.85 0.81
C PRO A 346 20.39 1.59 0.88
N ASP A 347 21.18 2.56 1.30
CA ASP A 347 22.63 2.48 1.53
C ASP A 347 23.00 2.38 3.02
N THR A 348 22.03 2.15 3.92
CA THR A 348 22.28 1.90 5.35
C THR A 348 23.33 0.79 5.54
N PRO A 349 24.42 1.04 6.30
CA PRO A 349 25.43 0.02 6.56
C PRO A 349 24.85 -1.20 7.29
N TYR A 350 25.20 -2.40 6.83
CA TYR A 350 24.67 -3.65 7.39
C TYR A 350 25.02 -3.82 8.89
N ASP A 351 26.19 -3.35 9.32
CA ASP A 351 26.65 -3.42 10.71
C ASP A 351 25.94 -2.46 11.67
N GLU A 352 25.16 -1.51 11.14
CA GLU A 352 24.32 -0.59 11.91
C GLU A 352 22.87 -1.09 12.06
N LEU A 353 22.49 -2.18 11.39
CA LEU A 353 21.13 -2.71 11.43
C LEU A 353 20.79 -3.31 12.82
N PRO A 354 19.62 -2.97 13.39
CA PRO A 354 19.12 -3.65 14.58
C PRO A 354 18.90 -5.15 14.35
N PRO A 355 19.00 -6.00 15.39
CA PRO A 355 18.68 -7.42 15.30
C PRO A 355 17.24 -7.65 14.79
N GLY A 356 17.06 -8.55 13.82
CA GLY A 356 15.76 -8.89 13.24
C GLY A 356 15.27 -7.95 12.13
N VAL A 357 15.97 -6.83 11.86
CA VAL A 357 15.58 -5.89 10.80
C VAL A 357 16.16 -6.31 9.45
N LEU A 358 15.31 -6.36 8.42
CA LEU A 358 15.75 -6.55 7.04
C LEU A 358 16.45 -5.28 6.51
N HIS A 359 17.46 -5.49 5.66
CA HIS A 359 18.17 -4.37 5.03
C HIS A 359 17.19 -3.53 4.17
N PRO A 360 17.19 -2.18 4.27
CA PRO A 360 16.18 -1.34 3.60
C PRO A 360 16.09 -1.56 2.08
N LYS A 361 17.24 -1.77 1.42
CA LYS A 361 17.27 -2.15 -0.01
C LYS A 361 16.50 -3.44 -0.32
N THR A 362 16.63 -4.46 0.52
CA THR A 362 15.90 -5.74 0.37
C THR A 362 14.41 -5.53 0.56
N VAL A 363 14.02 -4.72 1.56
CA VAL A 363 12.61 -4.35 1.79
C VAL A 363 12.03 -3.67 0.56
N MET A 364 12.70 -2.64 0.04
CA MET A 364 12.27 -1.90 -1.15
C MET A 364 12.16 -2.80 -2.39
N GLN A 365 13.13 -3.69 -2.63
CA GLN A 365 13.07 -4.63 -3.76
C GLN A 365 11.92 -5.63 -3.66
N GLY A 366 11.66 -6.15 -2.45
CA GLY A 366 10.54 -7.06 -2.21
C GLY A 366 9.19 -6.35 -2.38
N VAL A 367 8.99 -5.19 -1.76
CA VAL A 367 7.73 -4.40 -1.88
C VAL A 367 7.41 -4.08 -3.34
N VAL A 368 8.38 -3.53 -4.09
CA VAL A 368 8.19 -3.18 -5.50
C VAL A 368 7.88 -4.41 -6.35
N SER A 369 8.55 -5.54 -6.08
CA SER A 369 8.26 -6.80 -6.77
C SER A 369 6.86 -7.34 -6.43
N GLY A 370 6.41 -7.19 -5.18
CA GLY A 370 5.08 -7.61 -4.73
C GLY A 370 3.96 -6.85 -5.44
N VAL A 371 4.06 -5.52 -5.48
CA VAL A 371 3.12 -4.63 -6.20
C VAL A 371 3.13 -4.91 -7.70
N ARG A 372 4.32 -4.99 -8.30
CA ARG A 372 4.50 -5.33 -9.72
C ARG A 372 3.76 -6.62 -10.07
N ASP A 373 4.06 -7.70 -9.34
CA ASP A 373 3.57 -9.02 -9.69
C ASP A 373 2.05 -9.14 -9.52
N TYR A 374 1.47 -8.50 -8.50
CA TYR A 374 0.01 -8.54 -8.30
C TYR A 374 -0.72 -7.68 -9.34
N GLY A 375 -0.34 -6.40 -9.47
CA GLY A 375 -1.01 -5.45 -10.37
C GLY A 375 -0.94 -5.87 -11.84
N ASN A 376 0.26 -6.28 -12.29
CA ASN A 376 0.46 -6.71 -13.68
C ASN A 376 -0.35 -7.98 -14.01
N ARG A 377 -0.40 -8.96 -13.09
CA ARG A 377 -1.14 -10.21 -13.32
C ARG A 377 -2.66 -10.01 -13.21
N MET A 378 -3.12 -9.07 -12.39
CA MET A 378 -4.52 -8.62 -12.37
C MET A 378 -4.91 -7.87 -13.65
N GLY A 379 -3.94 -7.34 -14.40
CA GLY A 379 -4.22 -6.49 -15.56
C GLY A 379 -4.83 -5.15 -15.16
N ILE A 380 -4.34 -4.56 -14.07
CA ILE A 380 -4.71 -3.23 -13.58
C ILE A 380 -3.44 -2.38 -13.53
N PRO A 381 -3.38 -1.24 -14.25
CA PRO A 381 -2.16 -0.44 -14.32
C PRO A 381 -1.94 0.32 -13.00
N THR A 382 -0.69 0.44 -12.55
CA THR A 382 -0.31 1.26 -11.38
C THR A 382 0.17 2.62 -11.86
N VAL A 383 -0.69 3.64 -11.76
CA VAL A 383 -0.54 4.88 -12.55
C VAL A 383 -0.05 6.09 -11.76
N ASN A 384 -0.04 6.04 -10.43
CA ASN A 384 0.37 7.14 -9.56
C ASN A 384 1.10 6.61 -8.33
N GLY A 385 1.99 7.42 -7.77
CA GLY A 385 2.68 7.07 -6.54
C GLY A 385 3.75 8.05 -6.11
N ALA A 386 4.34 7.80 -4.93
CA ALA A 386 5.42 8.58 -4.35
C ALA A 386 6.31 7.72 -3.44
N VAL A 387 7.55 8.14 -3.22
CA VAL A 387 8.47 7.43 -2.31
C VAL A 387 9.23 8.41 -1.44
N TYR A 388 9.15 8.19 -0.13
CA TYR A 388 9.79 9.00 0.90
C TYR A 388 10.82 8.18 1.68
N PHE A 389 11.92 8.81 2.04
CA PHE A 389 13.04 8.22 2.75
C PHE A 389 13.32 8.99 4.03
N ASP A 390 13.39 8.26 5.15
CA ASP A 390 13.79 8.75 6.46
C ASP A 390 14.37 7.59 7.26
N GLU A 391 15.46 7.81 8.00
CA GLU A 391 16.10 6.78 8.84
C GLU A 391 15.13 6.16 9.86
N ARG A 392 14.08 6.89 10.27
CA ARG A 392 13.07 6.46 11.24
C ARG A 392 12.08 5.42 10.69
N TYR A 393 12.06 5.17 9.38
CA TYR A 393 11.32 4.03 8.80
C TYR A 393 12.11 2.70 8.91
N LEU A 394 13.28 2.70 9.55
CA LEU A 394 14.07 1.49 9.77
C LEU A 394 13.34 0.54 10.73
N GLY A 395 13.13 -0.70 10.29
CA GLY A 395 12.39 -1.72 11.02
C GLY A 395 10.87 -1.64 10.83
N ASN A 396 10.33 -0.51 10.38
CA ASN A 396 8.91 -0.37 10.07
C ASN A 396 8.69 0.55 8.83
N PRO A 397 8.68 -0.02 7.61
CA PRO A 397 8.37 0.72 6.39
C PRO A 397 6.87 1.01 6.30
N LEU A 398 6.49 2.07 5.58
CA LEU A 398 5.09 2.31 5.24
C LEU A 398 4.81 1.89 3.80
N VAL A 399 3.79 1.07 3.61
CA VAL A 399 3.40 0.53 2.31
C VAL A 399 1.93 0.83 2.09
N TYR A 400 1.65 1.88 1.32
CA TYR A 400 0.30 2.29 0.94
C TYR A 400 -0.03 1.71 -0.44
N CYS A 401 -1.18 1.04 -0.54
CA CYS A 401 -1.72 0.53 -1.79
C CYS A 401 -3.11 1.11 -2.01
N GLY A 402 -3.44 1.55 -3.22
CA GLY A 402 -4.75 2.09 -3.54
C GLY A 402 -5.32 1.59 -4.86
N ASN A 403 -6.66 1.61 -4.97
CA ASN A 403 -7.39 1.23 -6.18
C ASN A 403 -8.55 2.19 -6.48
N VAL A 404 -8.65 2.63 -7.74
CA VAL A 404 -9.78 3.38 -8.28
C VAL A 404 -10.61 2.44 -9.16
N ALA A 405 -11.94 2.46 -9.00
CA ALA A 405 -12.86 1.56 -9.70
C ALA A 405 -14.15 2.27 -10.16
N MET A 406 -14.80 1.75 -11.21
CA MET A 406 -16.08 2.27 -11.72
C MET A 406 -17.25 1.40 -11.27
N ILE A 407 -18.33 2.02 -10.80
CA ILE A 407 -19.57 1.32 -10.45
C ILE A 407 -20.76 1.92 -11.20
N PRO A 408 -21.68 1.10 -11.77
CA PRO A 408 -22.88 1.63 -12.40
C PRO A 408 -23.76 2.39 -11.40
N ARG A 409 -24.36 3.50 -11.83
CA ARG A 409 -25.28 4.30 -11.01
C ARG A 409 -26.39 3.42 -10.43
N GLY A 410 -26.64 3.57 -9.13
CA GLY A 410 -27.67 2.83 -8.41
C GLY A 410 -27.27 1.42 -7.96
N LYS A 411 -25.99 1.05 -8.11
CA LYS A 411 -25.44 -0.23 -7.59
C LYS A 411 -24.56 -0.05 -6.34
N SER A 412 -24.49 1.16 -5.78
CA SER A 412 -23.71 1.46 -4.56
C SER A 412 -24.37 1.04 -3.26
N GLU A 413 -25.66 0.69 -3.27
CA GLU A 413 -26.39 0.21 -2.10
C GLU A 413 -26.40 -1.32 -2.10
N LYS A 414 -26.15 -1.92 -0.93
CA LYS A 414 -26.15 -3.37 -0.71
C LYS A 414 -26.92 -3.70 0.57
N GLN A 415 -27.62 -4.82 0.62
CA GLN A 415 -28.36 -5.22 1.82
C GLN A 415 -28.40 -6.75 1.97
N VAL A 416 -28.16 -7.21 3.19
CA VAL A 416 -28.34 -8.61 3.56
C VAL A 416 -29.79 -8.88 3.91
N HIS A 417 -30.32 -10.03 3.48
CA HIS A 417 -31.68 -10.44 3.79
C HIS A 417 -31.70 -11.77 4.56
N PRO A 418 -32.50 -11.88 5.64
CA PRO A 418 -32.71 -13.15 6.32
C PRO A 418 -33.18 -14.25 5.34
N GLY A 419 -32.53 -15.41 5.40
CA GLY A 419 -32.78 -16.55 4.51
C GLY A 419 -31.84 -16.63 3.31
N ASP A 420 -31.10 -15.57 2.97
CA ASP A 420 -30.03 -15.64 1.98
C ASP A 420 -28.92 -16.60 2.44
N TYR A 421 -28.29 -17.26 1.48
CA TYR A 421 -27.09 -18.05 1.73
C TYR A 421 -25.88 -17.16 1.96
N ILE A 422 -25.05 -17.56 2.92
CA ILE A 422 -23.69 -17.04 3.09
C ILE A 422 -22.80 -17.86 2.16
N VAL A 423 -22.26 -17.21 1.14
CA VAL A 423 -21.44 -17.87 0.12
C VAL A 423 -20.03 -17.33 0.18
N SER A 424 -19.05 -18.21 0.32
CA SER A 424 -17.64 -17.89 0.11
C SER A 424 -17.28 -18.19 -1.35
N VAL A 425 -16.60 -17.25 -2.00
CA VAL A 425 -16.14 -17.38 -3.40
C VAL A 425 -14.65 -17.06 -3.49
N GLY A 426 -13.94 -17.78 -4.36
CA GLY A 426 -12.53 -17.54 -4.68
C GLY A 426 -11.55 -18.47 -3.96
N GLY A 427 -10.59 -17.89 -3.24
CA GLY A 427 -9.50 -18.61 -2.58
C GLY A 427 -9.96 -19.61 -1.53
N ARG A 428 -9.13 -20.63 -1.26
CA ARG A 428 -9.36 -21.62 -0.20
C ARG A 428 -8.79 -21.16 1.14
N THR A 429 -9.39 -21.62 2.23
CA THR A 429 -8.98 -21.33 3.61
C THR A 429 -7.74 -22.13 4.01
N GLY A 430 -6.72 -21.44 4.53
CA GLY A 430 -5.48 -22.03 5.07
C GLY A 430 -5.06 -21.35 6.38
N ARG A 431 -3.90 -21.73 6.95
CA ARG A 431 -3.31 -21.07 8.12
C ARG A 431 -2.57 -19.79 7.73
N ASP A 432 -3.21 -18.99 6.89
CA ASP A 432 -2.68 -17.73 6.40
C ASP A 432 -3.19 -16.61 7.30
N GLY A 433 -2.29 -15.80 7.88
CA GLY A 433 -2.67 -14.62 8.65
C GLY A 433 -3.45 -14.89 9.94
N ILE A 434 -3.28 -16.06 10.55
CA ILE A 434 -3.95 -16.35 11.84
C ILE A 434 -3.45 -15.36 12.89
N HIS A 435 -4.38 -14.62 13.51
CA HIS A 435 -4.12 -13.47 14.38
C HIS A 435 -3.49 -12.24 13.69
N GLY A 436 -3.61 -12.10 12.37
CA GLY A 436 -3.07 -10.96 11.61
C GLY A 436 -3.63 -9.61 12.06
N ALA A 437 -4.96 -9.48 12.20
CA ALA A 437 -5.59 -8.23 12.64
C ALA A 437 -5.16 -7.81 14.05
N THR A 438 -5.07 -8.74 14.99
CA THR A 438 -4.63 -8.45 16.36
C THR A 438 -3.12 -8.18 16.43
N PHE A 439 -2.31 -8.88 15.64
CA PHE A 439 -0.87 -8.63 15.50
C PHE A 439 -0.55 -7.25 14.91
N SER A 440 -1.28 -6.82 13.88
CA SER A 440 -1.10 -5.49 13.28
C SER A 440 -1.40 -4.33 14.24
N SER A 441 -2.08 -4.62 15.35
CA SER A 441 -2.37 -3.67 16.43
C SER A 441 -1.25 -3.60 17.49
N ALA A 442 -0.22 -4.45 17.40
CA ALA A 442 0.90 -4.53 18.34
C ALA A 442 2.19 -3.93 17.76
N GLU A 443 3.13 -3.60 18.65
CA GLU A 443 4.46 -3.08 18.27
C GLU A 443 5.38 -4.19 17.72
N LEU A 444 6.22 -3.86 16.73
CA LEU A 444 7.23 -4.79 16.21
C LEU A 444 8.41 -4.93 17.18
N THR A 445 8.88 -6.16 17.33
CA THR A 445 10.05 -6.51 18.13
C THR A 445 11.01 -7.40 17.36
N HIS A 446 12.24 -7.53 17.86
CA HIS A 446 13.22 -8.48 17.32
C HIS A 446 12.76 -9.96 17.34
N GLU A 447 11.77 -10.32 18.17
CA GLU A 447 11.18 -11.68 18.24
C GLU A 447 10.01 -11.86 17.27
N SER A 448 9.56 -10.79 16.59
CA SER A 448 8.39 -10.82 15.71
C SER A 448 8.59 -11.73 14.50
N GLU A 449 9.82 -11.91 14.01
CA GLU A 449 10.16 -12.85 12.93
C GLU A 449 9.82 -14.31 13.34
N GLU A 450 10.13 -14.71 14.57
CA GLU A 450 9.92 -16.07 15.08
C GLU A 450 8.45 -16.34 15.46
N LEU A 451 7.78 -15.35 16.07
CA LEU A 451 6.39 -15.44 16.51
C LEU A 451 5.37 -15.39 15.36
N SER A 452 5.74 -14.81 14.21
CA SER A 452 4.80 -14.43 13.13
C SER A 452 4.90 -15.29 11.87
N GLY A 453 5.53 -16.47 11.94
CA GLY A 453 5.66 -17.37 10.79
C GLY A 453 4.33 -17.71 10.10
N GLY A 454 3.21 -17.71 10.85
CA GLY A 454 1.85 -17.91 10.36
C GLY A 454 1.14 -16.66 9.83
N ALA A 455 1.74 -15.47 9.96
CA ALA A 455 1.16 -14.20 9.52
C ALA A 455 1.48 -13.84 8.06
N VAL A 456 2.45 -14.52 7.44
CA VAL A 456 2.89 -14.23 6.07
C VAL A 456 1.91 -14.86 5.07
N GLN A 457 1.26 -14.00 4.28
CA GLN A 457 0.26 -14.37 3.28
C GLN A 457 0.90 -14.33 1.87
N ILE A 458 0.61 -15.33 1.04
CA ILE A 458 1.03 -15.36 -0.37
C ILE A 458 -0.21 -15.18 -1.23
N GLY A 459 -0.30 -14.04 -1.92
CA GLY A 459 -1.42 -13.72 -2.81
C GLY A 459 -1.39 -14.51 -4.13
N ASN A 460 -2.59 -14.74 -4.68
CA ASN A 460 -2.84 -15.39 -5.97
C ASN A 460 -3.65 -14.47 -6.91
N PRO A 461 -3.01 -13.50 -7.59
CA PRO A 461 -3.70 -12.54 -8.45
C PRO A 461 -4.47 -13.19 -9.61
N ILE A 462 -4.10 -14.40 -10.06
CA ILE A 462 -4.83 -15.08 -11.14
C ILE A 462 -6.21 -15.51 -10.65
N THR A 463 -6.29 -16.08 -9.45
CA THR A 463 -7.57 -16.44 -8.82
C THR A 463 -8.43 -15.19 -8.60
N GLU A 464 -7.84 -14.11 -8.07
CA GLU A 464 -8.59 -12.86 -7.85
C GLU A 464 -9.11 -12.27 -9.17
N LYS A 465 -8.33 -12.36 -10.26
CA LYS A 465 -8.77 -11.90 -11.58
C LYS A 465 -10.02 -12.64 -12.06
N MET A 466 -10.04 -13.97 -11.89
CA MET A 466 -11.18 -14.80 -12.27
C MET A 466 -12.40 -14.49 -11.38
N VAL A 467 -12.19 -14.30 -10.07
CA VAL A 467 -13.23 -13.87 -9.12
C VAL A 467 -13.82 -12.52 -9.54
N MET A 468 -12.98 -11.54 -9.86
CA MET A 468 -13.41 -10.22 -10.33
C MET A 468 -14.33 -10.33 -11.55
N ASP A 469 -13.95 -11.10 -12.56
CA ASP A 469 -14.75 -11.24 -13.79
C ASP A 469 -16.13 -11.86 -13.50
N VAL A 470 -16.16 -12.93 -12.71
CA VAL A 470 -17.40 -13.59 -12.27
C VAL A 470 -18.30 -12.64 -11.47
N LEU A 471 -17.73 -11.86 -10.54
CA LEU A 471 -18.50 -10.96 -9.69
C LEU A 471 -19.16 -9.84 -10.47
N LEU A 472 -18.43 -9.23 -11.41
CA LEU A 472 -18.97 -8.16 -12.25
C LEU A 472 -20.13 -8.67 -13.13
N GLU A 473 -20.00 -9.88 -13.67
CA GLU A 473 -21.09 -10.50 -14.42
C GLU A 473 -22.27 -10.91 -13.50
N ALA A 474 -22.00 -11.43 -12.31
CA ALA A 474 -23.01 -11.79 -11.32
C ALA A 474 -23.83 -10.56 -10.86
N ARG A 475 -23.18 -9.39 -10.69
CA ARG A 475 -23.82 -8.11 -10.41
C ARG A 475 -24.78 -7.72 -11.52
N ASP A 476 -24.32 -7.78 -12.77
CA ASP A 476 -25.11 -7.37 -13.93
C ASP A 476 -26.32 -8.30 -14.17
N ARG A 477 -26.22 -9.56 -13.72
CA ARG A 477 -27.30 -10.56 -13.71
C ARG A 477 -28.16 -10.54 -12.43
N GLU A 478 -27.83 -9.69 -11.45
CA GLU A 478 -28.53 -9.55 -10.18
C GLU A 478 -28.66 -10.89 -9.42
N LEU A 479 -27.52 -11.54 -9.19
CA LEU A 479 -27.45 -12.87 -8.56
C LEU A 479 -27.19 -12.85 -7.04
N PHE A 480 -26.88 -11.70 -6.46
CA PHE A 480 -26.64 -11.52 -5.03
C PHE A 480 -27.13 -10.15 -4.55
N ASN A 481 -27.35 -10.01 -3.25
CA ASN A 481 -27.91 -8.79 -2.62
C ASN A 481 -26.86 -7.96 -1.86
N ALA A 482 -25.79 -8.61 -1.40
CA ALA A 482 -24.67 -7.96 -0.75
C ALA A 482 -23.38 -8.77 -0.92
N ILE A 483 -22.26 -8.06 -0.85
CA ILE A 483 -20.91 -8.60 -0.94
C ILE A 483 -19.98 -7.82 0.00
N THR A 484 -18.96 -8.49 0.53
CA THR A 484 -17.82 -7.86 1.20
C THR A 484 -16.55 -8.65 0.93
N ASP A 485 -15.40 -8.01 1.08
CA ASP A 485 -14.10 -8.67 1.07
C ASP A 485 -13.92 -9.55 2.32
N CYS A 486 -13.06 -10.56 2.22
CA CYS A 486 -12.70 -11.41 3.36
C CYS A 486 -11.22 -11.19 3.70
N GLY A 487 -10.91 -10.04 4.30
CA GLY A 487 -9.58 -9.64 4.73
C GLY A 487 -9.26 -10.00 6.19
N ALA A 488 -8.91 -8.98 6.97
CA ALA A 488 -8.50 -9.10 8.37
C ALA A 488 -9.59 -9.73 9.24
N GLY A 489 -9.22 -10.67 10.11
CA GLY A 489 -10.18 -11.46 10.90
C GLY A 489 -11.00 -12.49 10.10
N GLY A 490 -10.80 -12.59 8.78
CA GLY A 490 -11.37 -13.67 7.97
C GLY A 490 -12.89 -13.69 7.92
N PHE A 491 -13.47 -14.90 8.00
CA PHE A 491 -14.92 -15.05 8.04
C PHE A 491 -15.53 -14.41 9.28
N SER A 492 -14.77 -14.28 10.37
CA SER A 492 -15.23 -13.62 11.59
C SER A 492 -15.66 -12.18 11.37
N SER A 493 -14.85 -11.39 10.69
CA SER A 493 -15.20 -10.01 10.36
C SER A 493 -16.23 -9.99 9.23
N ALA A 494 -15.96 -10.64 8.10
CA ALA A 494 -16.81 -10.56 6.92
C ALA A 494 -18.27 -10.98 7.18
N VAL A 495 -18.48 -12.12 7.85
CA VAL A 495 -19.84 -12.59 8.19
C VAL A 495 -20.42 -11.84 9.39
N GLY A 496 -19.58 -11.48 10.37
CA GLY A 496 -19.99 -10.75 11.56
C GLY A 496 -20.53 -9.35 11.25
N GLU A 497 -19.89 -8.63 10.32
CA GLU A 497 -20.29 -7.31 9.84
C GLU A 497 -21.51 -7.39 8.91
N MET A 498 -21.50 -8.27 7.91
CA MET A 498 -22.67 -8.48 7.05
C MET A 498 -23.92 -8.89 7.84
N GLY A 499 -23.72 -9.66 8.92
CA GLY A 499 -24.78 -10.16 9.79
C GLY A 499 -25.21 -9.20 10.90
N GLU A 500 -24.62 -8.01 11.05
CA GLU A 500 -24.84 -7.11 12.21
C GLU A 500 -26.34 -6.88 12.50
N GLU A 501 -27.11 -6.53 11.47
CA GLU A 501 -28.55 -6.22 11.61
C GLU A 501 -29.47 -7.44 11.54
N THR A 502 -28.94 -8.65 11.28
CA THR A 502 -29.75 -9.84 10.95
C THR A 502 -29.44 -11.05 11.86
N GLY A 503 -28.17 -11.39 11.99
CA GLY A 503 -27.66 -12.64 12.56
C GLY A 503 -27.24 -13.63 11.48
N ALA A 504 -26.43 -14.62 11.85
CA ALA A 504 -25.86 -15.59 10.92
C ALA A 504 -25.75 -16.98 11.56
N GLU A 505 -26.01 -18.03 10.77
CA GLU A 505 -25.67 -19.42 11.11
C GLU A 505 -24.61 -19.91 10.13
N VAL A 506 -23.41 -20.24 10.64
CA VAL A 506 -22.24 -20.63 9.85
C VAL A 506 -21.87 -22.09 10.12
N TRP A 507 -21.55 -22.83 9.05
CA TRP A 507 -21.14 -24.23 9.05
C TRP A 507 -19.67 -24.33 8.63
N LEU A 508 -18.78 -24.32 9.61
CA LEU A 508 -17.34 -24.19 9.41
C LEU A 508 -16.76 -25.38 8.62
N GLU A 509 -17.32 -26.59 8.76
CA GLU A 509 -16.87 -27.77 8.02
C GLU A 509 -17.11 -27.70 6.51
N LYS A 510 -17.90 -26.73 6.03
CA LYS A 510 -18.17 -26.52 4.61
C LYS A 510 -17.18 -25.57 3.95
N ALA A 511 -16.38 -24.82 4.71
CA ALA A 511 -15.40 -23.90 4.13
C ALA A 511 -14.38 -24.70 3.28
N PRO A 512 -14.08 -24.27 2.04
CA PRO A 512 -13.10 -24.96 1.21
C PRO A 512 -11.70 -24.78 1.80
N LEU A 513 -10.97 -25.88 2.04
CA LEU A 513 -9.66 -25.86 2.70
C LEU A 513 -8.51 -26.11 1.72
N LYS A 514 -7.37 -25.45 1.92
CA LYS A 514 -6.13 -25.71 1.16
C LYS A 514 -5.57 -27.10 1.46
N TYR A 515 -5.62 -27.52 2.73
CA TYR A 515 -5.14 -28.80 3.22
C TYR A 515 -5.95 -29.24 4.45
N SER A 516 -5.92 -30.54 4.77
CA SER A 516 -6.56 -31.08 5.96
C SER A 516 -5.83 -30.65 7.25
N GLY A 517 -6.55 -30.65 8.36
CA GLY A 517 -5.96 -30.45 9.68
C GLY A 517 -6.11 -29.05 10.28
N LEU A 518 -6.85 -28.14 9.66
CA LEU A 518 -7.24 -26.87 10.31
C LEU A 518 -8.28 -27.12 11.40
N SER A 519 -8.15 -26.43 12.54
CA SER A 519 -9.17 -26.39 13.59
C SER A 519 -10.37 -25.54 13.18
N TYR A 520 -11.50 -25.70 13.88
CA TYR A 520 -12.70 -24.87 13.62
C TYR A 520 -12.43 -23.38 13.86
N THR A 521 -11.60 -23.04 14.86
CA THR A 521 -11.15 -21.68 15.14
C THR A 521 -10.26 -21.16 14.01
N GLU A 522 -9.27 -21.93 13.55
CA GLU A 522 -8.40 -21.55 12.44
C GLU A 522 -9.19 -21.30 11.14
N ILE A 523 -10.20 -22.10 10.85
CA ILE A 523 -11.07 -21.91 9.67
C ILE A 523 -11.80 -20.56 9.76
N TRP A 524 -12.26 -20.18 10.94
CA TRP A 524 -13.08 -18.98 11.16
C TRP A 524 -12.27 -17.68 11.04
N ILE A 525 -11.07 -17.64 11.63
CA ILE A 525 -10.23 -16.44 11.70
C ILE A 525 -9.12 -16.38 10.63
N SER A 526 -9.04 -17.39 9.75
CA SER A 526 -8.09 -17.40 8.63
C SER A 526 -8.25 -16.15 7.77
N GLU A 527 -7.14 -15.49 7.49
CA GLU A 527 -7.02 -14.33 6.58
C GLU A 527 -6.45 -14.75 5.22
N ALA A 528 -6.76 -15.99 4.80
CA ALA A 528 -6.43 -16.45 3.45
C ALA A 528 -7.00 -15.49 2.38
N GLN A 529 -6.20 -15.26 1.34
CA GLN A 529 -6.44 -14.22 0.35
C GLN A 529 -7.42 -14.63 -0.75
N GLU A 530 -7.77 -13.67 -1.60
CA GLU A 530 -8.65 -13.84 -2.77
C GLU A 530 -10.05 -14.36 -2.45
N ARG A 531 -10.56 -14.09 -1.25
CA ARG A 531 -11.89 -14.50 -0.80
C ARG A 531 -12.83 -13.31 -0.72
N MET A 532 -14.07 -13.54 -1.18
CA MET A 532 -15.20 -12.64 -0.98
C MET A 532 -16.34 -13.42 -0.31
N VAL A 533 -17.19 -12.72 0.45
CA VAL A 533 -18.39 -13.28 1.08
C VAL A 533 -19.62 -12.58 0.51
N LEU A 534 -20.63 -13.38 0.12
CA LEU A 534 -21.85 -12.88 -0.53
C LEU A 534 -23.12 -13.33 0.20
N SER A 535 -24.15 -12.48 0.12
CA SER A 535 -25.55 -12.78 0.43
C SER A 535 -26.27 -13.16 -0.86
N VAL A 536 -26.51 -14.47 -1.04
CA VAL A 536 -27.08 -15.02 -2.28
C VAL A 536 -28.48 -15.58 -2.03
N PRO A 537 -29.53 -15.10 -2.72
CA PRO A 537 -30.86 -15.69 -2.62
C PRO A 537 -30.87 -17.18 -3.00
N PRO A 538 -31.59 -18.04 -2.28
CA PRO A 538 -31.63 -19.48 -2.58
C PRO A 538 -32.07 -19.80 -4.02
N GLU A 539 -32.98 -19.02 -4.59
CA GLU A 539 -33.45 -19.17 -5.97
C GLU A 539 -32.45 -18.72 -7.04
N LYS A 540 -31.40 -17.97 -6.65
CA LYS A 540 -30.31 -17.52 -7.53
C LYS A 540 -29.06 -18.40 -7.44
N TRP A 541 -28.96 -19.24 -6.40
CA TRP A 541 -27.79 -20.06 -6.11
C TRP A 541 -27.31 -20.90 -7.30
N ASP A 542 -28.21 -21.63 -7.97
CA ASP A 542 -27.80 -22.49 -9.09
C ASP A 542 -27.20 -21.70 -10.24
N ALA A 543 -27.79 -20.55 -10.59
CA ALA A 543 -27.28 -19.66 -11.62
C ALA A 543 -25.93 -19.03 -11.24
N PHE A 544 -25.77 -18.65 -9.96
CA PHE A 544 -24.51 -18.12 -9.45
C PHE A 544 -23.40 -19.18 -9.49
N ARG A 545 -23.68 -20.38 -8.98
CA ARG A 545 -22.75 -21.52 -8.98
C ARG A 545 -22.33 -21.93 -10.39
N GLU A 546 -23.26 -21.96 -11.34
CA GLU A 546 -22.96 -22.25 -12.75
C GLU A 546 -22.05 -21.20 -13.39
N LEU A 547 -22.26 -19.91 -13.07
CA LEU A 547 -21.38 -18.83 -13.53
C LEU A 547 -19.97 -18.92 -12.93
N CYS A 548 -19.85 -19.18 -11.63
CA CYS A 548 -18.54 -19.40 -11.00
C CYS A 548 -17.81 -20.58 -11.66
N ALA A 549 -18.51 -21.69 -11.88
CA ALA A 549 -17.93 -22.89 -12.47
C ALA A 549 -17.50 -22.70 -13.94
N SER A 550 -18.16 -21.84 -14.72
CA SER A 550 -17.75 -21.59 -16.12
C SER A 550 -16.41 -20.89 -16.24
N GLU A 551 -16.04 -20.10 -15.23
CA GLU A 551 -14.75 -19.40 -15.15
C GLU A 551 -13.76 -20.10 -14.20
N GLY A 552 -14.05 -21.33 -13.74
CA GLY A 552 -13.15 -22.06 -12.83
C GLY A 552 -13.02 -21.49 -11.42
N VAL A 553 -13.98 -20.67 -10.98
CA VAL A 553 -14.03 -20.07 -9.63
C VAL A 553 -14.81 -20.99 -8.69
N GLU A 554 -14.21 -21.31 -7.53
CA GLU A 554 -14.88 -22.09 -6.48
C GLU A 554 -15.86 -21.20 -5.69
N ALA A 555 -17.09 -21.67 -5.52
CA ALA A 555 -18.13 -21.00 -4.74
C ALA A 555 -18.85 -22.02 -3.84
N THR A 556 -18.93 -21.72 -2.55
CA THR A 556 -19.43 -22.67 -1.55
C THR A 556 -20.37 -21.98 -0.56
N VAL A 557 -21.56 -22.57 -0.37
CA VAL A 557 -22.48 -22.16 0.70
C VAL A 557 -21.91 -22.62 2.04
N ILE A 558 -21.51 -21.66 2.86
CA ILE A 558 -20.94 -21.87 4.19
C ILE A 558 -21.91 -21.54 5.32
N GLY A 559 -23.10 -21.02 5.01
CA GLY A 559 -24.08 -20.65 6.03
C GLY A 559 -25.34 -20.04 5.47
N LYS A 560 -26.12 -19.42 6.35
CA LYS A 560 -27.29 -18.60 6.00
C LYS A 560 -27.40 -17.40 6.94
N PHE A 561 -27.88 -16.28 6.42
CA PHE A 561 -28.30 -15.15 7.25
C PHE A 561 -29.65 -15.45 7.90
N THR A 562 -29.84 -14.98 9.13
CA THR A 562 -31.03 -15.27 9.96
C THR A 562 -31.72 -13.98 10.39
N ASP A 563 -32.85 -14.07 11.11
CA ASP A 563 -33.54 -12.92 11.72
C ASP A 563 -33.40 -12.92 13.26
N THR A 564 -32.44 -13.70 13.78
CA THR A 564 -32.30 -13.98 15.21
C THR A 564 -31.45 -12.95 15.96
N HIS A 565 -30.70 -12.13 15.23
CA HIS A 565 -29.65 -11.24 15.75
C HIS A 565 -28.55 -11.97 16.56
N GLN A 566 -28.37 -13.28 16.30
CA GLN A 566 -27.32 -14.11 16.87
C GLN A 566 -26.33 -14.53 15.78
N LEU A 567 -25.05 -14.59 16.13
CA LEU A 567 -24.00 -15.29 15.40
C LEU A 567 -23.86 -16.70 15.98
N VAL A 568 -24.25 -17.72 15.22
CA VAL A 568 -24.18 -19.14 15.61
C VAL A 568 -23.17 -19.85 14.72
N LEU A 569 -22.16 -20.47 15.35
CA LEU A 569 -21.09 -21.20 14.67
C LEU A 569 -21.25 -22.70 14.92
N GLN A 570 -21.24 -23.50 13.86
CA GLN A 570 -21.37 -24.95 13.90
C GLN A 570 -20.14 -25.60 13.26
N TYR A 571 -19.73 -26.74 13.82
CA TYR A 571 -18.70 -27.62 13.26
C TYR A 571 -19.12 -29.07 13.41
N HIS A 572 -19.29 -29.78 12.30
CA HIS A 572 -19.75 -31.19 12.26
C HIS A 572 -21.01 -31.45 13.11
N GLY A 573 -21.96 -30.51 13.10
CA GLY A 573 -23.22 -30.59 13.85
C GLY A 573 -23.11 -30.28 15.35
N THR A 574 -21.94 -29.84 15.82
CA THR A 574 -21.73 -29.33 17.18
C THR A 574 -21.69 -27.81 17.15
N GLN A 575 -22.46 -27.15 18.02
CA GLN A 575 -22.38 -25.70 18.18
C GLN A 575 -21.07 -25.36 18.90
N VAL A 576 -20.19 -24.63 18.21
CA VAL A 576 -18.88 -24.23 18.74
C VAL A 576 -18.85 -22.78 19.21
N GLY A 577 -19.83 -21.94 18.85
CA GLY A 577 -19.94 -20.57 19.35
C GLY A 577 -21.33 -19.96 19.16
N GLU A 578 -21.72 -19.05 20.05
CA GLU A 578 -22.97 -18.28 20.02
C GLU A 578 -22.78 -16.89 20.66
N LEU A 579 -22.82 -15.84 19.84
CA LEU A 579 -22.69 -14.45 20.28
C LEU A 579 -23.87 -13.58 19.82
N SER A 580 -24.33 -12.69 20.69
CA SER A 580 -25.29 -11.65 20.29
C SER A 580 -24.60 -10.62 19.39
N MET A 581 -25.18 -10.31 18.23
CA MET A 581 -24.65 -9.27 17.34
C MET A 581 -24.53 -7.92 18.06
N SER A 582 -25.50 -7.60 18.94
CA SER A 582 -25.45 -6.37 19.74
C SER A 582 -24.28 -6.33 20.72
N PHE A 583 -23.86 -7.47 21.28
CA PHE A 583 -22.69 -7.50 22.16
C PHE A 583 -21.41 -7.38 21.34
N LEU A 584 -21.36 -8.05 20.19
CA LEU A 584 -20.22 -8.04 19.30
C LEU A 584 -19.92 -6.62 18.79
N HIS A 585 -20.93 -5.83 18.41
CA HIS A 585 -20.73 -4.51 17.80
C HIS A 585 -20.87 -3.33 18.79
N ASP A 586 -21.77 -3.40 19.79
CA ASP A 586 -22.01 -2.30 20.74
C ASP A 586 -21.44 -2.56 22.15
N GLY A 587 -20.86 -3.74 22.40
CA GLY A 587 -20.46 -4.15 23.75
C GLY A 587 -19.18 -3.53 24.28
N ARG A 588 -18.38 -2.88 23.43
CA ARG A 588 -17.04 -2.37 23.80
C ARG A 588 -17.12 -1.22 24.83
N PRO A 589 -16.29 -1.21 25.89
CA PRO A 589 -16.32 -0.16 26.89
C PRO A 589 -15.85 1.20 26.35
N PRO A 590 -16.48 2.33 26.73
CA PRO A 590 -16.01 3.66 26.35
C PRO A 590 -14.80 4.09 27.22
N VAL A 591 -13.68 4.40 26.58
CA VAL A 591 -12.46 4.93 27.23
C VAL A 591 -12.22 6.37 26.78
N VAL A 592 -11.85 7.26 27.71
CA VAL A 592 -11.42 8.64 27.40
C VAL A 592 -9.90 8.68 27.40
N ARG A 593 -9.30 9.07 26.27
CA ARG A 593 -7.85 9.21 26.11
C ARG A 593 -7.44 10.69 26.28
N GLU A 594 -6.30 10.92 26.91
CA GLU A 594 -5.70 12.26 27.05
C GLU A 594 -4.76 12.51 25.86
N ALA A 595 -4.86 13.69 25.26
CA ALA A 595 -4.05 14.11 24.12
C ALA A 595 -3.48 15.51 24.37
N VAL A 596 -2.18 15.69 24.22
CA VAL A 596 -1.50 16.96 24.51
C VAL A 596 -0.60 17.34 23.36
N TRP A 597 -0.72 18.57 22.86
CA TRP A 597 0.23 19.14 21.91
C TRP A 597 0.93 20.34 22.52
N GLN A 598 2.25 20.37 22.38
CA GLN A 598 3.06 21.55 22.68
C GLN A 598 3.96 21.82 21.47
N PRO A 599 3.84 22.99 20.81
CA PRO A 599 4.65 23.28 19.65
C PRO A 599 6.15 23.30 20.01
N PRO A 600 7.01 22.66 19.21
CA PRO A 600 8.45 22.74 19.41
C PRO A 600 8.92 24.19 19.29
N LYS A 601 10.02 24.52 19.97
CA LYS A 601 10.64 25.84 19.82
C LYS A 601 11.34 25.90 18.46
N VAL A 602 10.83 26.76 17.58
CA VAL A 602 11.52 27.08 16.33
C VAL A 602 12.76 27.90 16.66
N GLU A 603 13.94 27.33 16.45
CA GLU A 603 15.19 28.08 16.54
C GLU A 603 15.30 28.98 15.30
N SER A 604 15.55 30.28 15.51
CA SER A 604 15.93 31.17 14.42
C SER A 604 17.39 30.88 14.06
N ALA A 605 17.64 29.95 13.15
CA ALA A 605 18.93 29.92 12.50
C ALA A 605 19.02 31.10 11.51
N GLU A 606 20.22 31.65 11.35
CA GLU A 606 20.52 32.61 10.29
C GLU A 606 21.06 31.84 9.08
N LEU A 607 20.77 32.33 7.87
CA LEU A 607 21.39 31.79 6.67
C LEU A 607 22.92 31.86 6.80
N PRO A 608 23.67 30.90 6.22
CA PRO A 608 25.13 30.94 6.24
C PRO A 608 25.67 32.30 5.77
N ALA A 609 26.66 32.84 6.46
CA ALA A 609 27.23 34.15 6.15
C ALA A 609 28.00 34.19 4.81
N ASP A 610 28.45 33.04 4.32
CA ASP A 610 29.10 32.90 3.02
C ASP A 610 28.04 32.70 1.89
N PRO A 611 28.30 33.19 0.66
CA PRO A 611 27.36 33.02 -0.44
C PRO A 611 27.04 31.54 -0.67
N VAL A 612 25.77 31.18 -0.50
CA VAL A 612 25.29 29.82 -0.77
C VAL A 612 25.46 29.52 -2.26
N ALA A 613 26.26 28.50 -2.58
CA ALA A 613 26.43 28.01 -3.95
C ALA A 613 25.14 27.33 -4.43
N CYS A 614 24.18 28.11 -4.94
CA CYS A 614 22.83 27.65 -5.26
C CYS A 614 22.82 26.50 -6.28
N GLY A 615 23.70 26.52 -7.29
CA GLY A 615 23.85 25.41 -8.24
C GLY A 615 24.25 24.09 -7.56
N ASP A 616 25.18 24.13 -6.60
CA ASP A 616 25.60 22.94 -5.85
C ASP A 616 24.51 22.45 -4.89
N VAL A 617 23.76 23.37 -4.27
CA VAL A 617 22.59 23.02 -3.44
C VAL A 617 21.51 22.35 -4.30
N LEU A 618 21.19 22.89 -5.47
CA LEU A 618 20.24 22.28 -6.40
C LEU A 618 20.67 20.86 -6.77
N LYS A 619 21.93 20.64 -7.15
CA LYS A 619 22.46 19.30 -7.47
C LYS A 619 22.37 18.33 -6.29
N LYS A 620 22.59 18.80 -5.05
CA LYS A 620 22.41 17.98 -3.84
C LYS A 620 20.95 17.62 -3.59
N ILE A 621 20.02 18.57 -3.76
CA ILE A 621 18.59 18.31 -3.60
C ILE A 621 18.13 17.31 -4.67
N LEU A 622 18.43 17.54 -5.96
CA LEU A 622 18.10 16.62 -7.05
C LEU A 622 18.66 15.21 -6.81
N GLY A 623 19.86 15.11 -6.23
CA GLY A 623 20.50 13.84 -5.87
C GLY A 623 20.06 13.23 -4.54
N SER A 624 19.12 13.86 -3.81
CA SER A 624 18.58 13.33 -2.56
C SER A 624 17.51 12.28 -2.84
N LEU A 625 17.35 11.28 -1.97
CA LEU A 625 16.47 10.14 -2.21
C LEU A 625 14.99 10.54 -2.41
N ASN A 626 14.52 11.57 -1.69
CA ASN A 626 13.14 12.07 -1.79
C ASN A 626 12.86 12.76 -3.13
N VAL A 627 13.84 13.43 -3.73
CA VAL A 627 13.66 14.18 -4.99
C VAL A 627 14.11 13.40 -6.23
N CYS A 628 15.10 12.54 -6.11
CA CYS A 628 15.70 11.83 -7.25
C CYS A 628 14.68 11.00 -8.07
N SER A 629 15.09 10.60 -9.27
CA SER A 629 14.25 9.81 -10.17
C SER A 629 13.78 8.51 -9.53
N LYS A 630 12.47 8.24 -9.64
CA LYS A 630 11.83 6.99 -9.23
C LYS A 630 11.69 5.98 -10.38
N GLU A 631 12.38 6.22 -11.49
CA GLU A 631 12.29 5.45 -12.75
C GLU A 631 12.50 3.94 -12.57
N TRP A 632 13.41 3.53 -11.68
CA TRP A 632 13.66 2.12 -11.38
C TRP A 632 12.40 1.40 -10.87
N ILE A 633 11.56 2.08 -10.08
CA ILE A 633 10.30 1.53 -9.58
C ILE A 633 9.26 1.54 -10.70
N ILE A 634 9.02 2.72 -11.27
CA ILE A 634 7.94 2.96 -12.22
C ILE A 634 8.03 2.02 -13.42
N ARG A 635 9.23 1.81 -13.98
CA ARG A 635 9.40 0.99 -15.19
C ARG A 635 9.09 -0.49 -15.02
N GLN A 636 8.91 -0.95 -13.78
CA GLN A 636 8.56 -2.34 -13.51
C GLN A 636 7.06 -2.60 -13.62
N TYR A 637 6.24 -1.57 -13.46
CA TYR A 637 4.78 -1.69 -13.46
C TYR A 637 4.20 -1.53 -14.87
N ASP A 638 3.04 -2.16 -15.09
CA ASP A 638 2.21 -1.87 -16.25
C ASP A 638 1.51 -0.51 -16.08
N HIS A 639 1.53 0.29 -17.15
CA HIS A 639 0.90 1.62 -17.23
C HIS A 639 -0.11 1.74 -18.38
N GLU A 640 -0.43 0.65 -19.07
CA GLU A 640 -1.06 0.65 -20.40
C GLU A 640 -2.27 -0.27 -20.51
N VAL A 641 -2.33 -1.32 -19.69
CA VAL A 641 -3.42 -2.28 -19.69
C VAL A 641 -4.76 -1.56 -19.51
N GLN A 642 -5.80 -2.07 -20.18
CA GLN A 642 -7.10 -1.41 -20.37
C GLN A 642 -7.11 -0.18 -21.31
N ALA A 643 -5.95 0.26 -21.81
CA ALA A 643 -5.80 1.35 -22.80
C ALA A 643 -6.41 2.70 -22.38
N GLY A 644 -6.50 2.94 -21.06
CA GLY A 644 -7.11 4.12 -20.45
C GLY A 644 -6.13 5.24 -20.12
N SER A 645 -4.83 4.99 -20.01
CA SER A 645 -3.84 5.97 -19.56
C SER A 645 -3.65 7.13 -20.55
N VAL A 646 -3.66 8.35 -20.05
CA VAL A 646 -3.47 9.59 -20.82
C VAL A 646 -2.20 10.31 -20.38
N VAL A 647 -2.09 10.63 -19.09
CA VAL A 647 -0.86 11.15 -18.47
C VAL A 647 -0.32 10.05 -17.55
N LYS A 648 0.94 9.69 -17.76
CA LYS A 648 1.65 8.60 -17.08
C LYS A 648 2.62 9.15 -16.04
N PRO A 649 3.13 8.32 -15.10
CA PRO A 649 4.12 8.78 -14.12
C PRO A 649 5.38 9.40 -14.71
N LEU A 650 5.80 8.94 -15.90
CA LEU A 650 6.93 9.49 -16.64
C LEU A 650 6.46 10.19 -17.92
N VAL A 651 6.88 11.45 -18.08
CA VAL A 651 6.53 12.33 -19.20
C VAL A 651 7.80 12.95 -19.80
N GLY A 652 7.63 13.92 -20.71
CA GLY A 652 8.73 14.55 -21.42
C GLY A 652 9.18 13.80 -22.66
N MET A 653 10.16 14.38 -23.35
CA MET A 653 10.61 13.92 -24.68
C MET A 653 11.10 12.47 -24.68
N MET A 654 11.69 12.02 -23.56
CA MET A 654 12.28 10.69 -23.41
C MET A 654 11.46 9.76 -22.48
N ASN A 655 10.30 10.20 -21.99
CA ASN A 655 9.51 9.51 -20.95
C ASN A 655 10.37 9.15 -19.73
N ASP A 656 11.04 10.17 -19.20
CA ASP A 656 11.96 10.06 -18.07
C ASP A 656 11.94 11.29 -17.15
N GLY A 657 11.01 12.23 -17.35
CA GLY A 657 10.70 13.30 -16.40
C GLY A 657 9.50 12.93 -15.51
N PRO A 658 9.39 13.49 -14.30
CA PRO A 658 8.25 13.24 -13.42
C PRO A 658 6.96 13.87 -13.98
N SER A 659 5.81 13.32 -13.57
CA SER A 659 4.49 13.93 -13.77
C SER A 659 3.87 14.26 -12.42
N ASP A 660 3.18 15.40 -12.32
CA ASP A 660 2.50 15.84 -11.08
C ASP A 660 1.38 14.88 -10.68
N ALA A 661 0.65 14.36 -11.66
CA ALA A 661 -0.49 13.46 -11.45
C ALA A 661 -0.69 12.52 -12.64
N ALA A 662 -1.47 11.47 -12.43
CA ALA A 662 -1.92 10.56 -13.48
C ALA A 662 -3.28 11.00 -14.02
N VAL A 663 -3.51 10.82 -15.32
CA VAL A 663 -4.83 11.00 -15.94
C VAL A 663 -5.22 9.72 -16.65
N VAL A 664 -6.38 9.17 -16.30
CA VAL A 664 -6.91 7.93 -16.89
C VAL A 664 -8.32 8.13 -17.41
N ARG A 665 -8.66 7.41 -18.47
CA ARG A 665 -9.95 7.42 -19.15
C ARG A 665 -10.67 6.08 -18.92
N PRO A 666 -11.56 5.98 -17.92
CA PRO A 666 -12.17 4.72 -17.51
C PRO A 666 -13.21 4.17 -18.49
N ASP A 667 -13.85 5.02 -19.30
CA ASP A 667 -14.71 4.65 -20.43
C ASP A 667 -14.11 5.17 -21.74
N LEU A 668 -13.62 4.26 -22.59
CA LEU A 668 -12.97 4.59 -23.86
C LEU A 668 -13.91 5.23 -24.91
N ARG A 669 -15.22 5.28 -24.64
CA ARG A 669 -16.23 5.93 -25.50
C ARG A 669 -16.50 7.37 -25.09
N SER A 670 -16.02 7.79 -23.93
CA SER A 670 -16.13 9.15 -23.39
C SER A 670 -14.76 9.83 -23.43
N ASN A 671 -14.73 11.15 -23.47
CA ASN A 671 -13.49 11.91 -23.26
C ASN A 671 -13.30 12.33 -21.80
N ARG A 672 -14.27 12.04 -20.92
CA ARG A 672 -14.16 12.32 -19.48
C ARG A 672 -13.09 11.43 -18.85
N GLY A 673 -12.31 11.98 -17.94
CA GLY A 673 -11.23 11.28 -17.25
C GLY A 673 -11.23 11.49 -15.75
N LEU A 674 -10.45 10.65 -15.09
CA LEU A 674 -10.11 10.73 -13.67
C LEU A 674 -8.65 11.18 -13.55
N VAL A 675 -8.38 11.98 -12.53
CA VAL A 675 -7.04 12.46 -12.18
C VAL A 675 -6.69 11.90 -10.81
N ILE A 676 -5.54 11.23 -10.70
CA ILE A 676 -5.06 10.61 -9.47
C ILE A 676 -3.76 11.27 -9.06
N ALA A 677 -3.71 11.77 -7.83
CA ALA A 677 -2.53 12.40 -7.25
C ALA A 677 -2.41 12.08 -5.76
N CYS A 678 -1.26 12.42 -5.18
CA CYS A 678 -1.01 12.31 -3.75
C CYS A 678 -0.16 13.47 -3.22
N GLY A 679 -0.11 13.61 -1.90
CA GLY A 679 0.77 14.53 -1.19
C GLY A 679 1.07 14.04 0.23
N MET A 680 2.31 14.25 0.70
CA MET A 680 2.76 13.82 2.02
C MET A 680 4.05 14.55 2.42
N ASN A 681 4.14 15.06 3.66
CA ASN A 681 5.25 15.91 4.09
C ASN A 681 5.74 15.59 5.52
N PRO A 682 6.31 14.41 5.80
CA PRO A 682 6.55 13.94 7.17
C PRO A 682 7.46 14.87 8.00
N HIS A 683 8.45 15.52 7.37
CA HIS A 683 9.35 16.45 8.04
C HIS A 683 8.67 17.74 8.52
N TYR A 684 7.53 18.13 7.93
CA TYR A 684 6.74 19.25 8.45
C TYR A 684 6.05 18.83 9.76
N GLY A 685 5.73 17.55 9.92
CA GLY A 685 5.12 16.98 11.12
C GLY A 685 6.00 17.08 12.36
N ASP A 686 7.33 17.05 12.18
CA ASP A 686 8.29 17.25 13.26
C ASP A 686 8.19 18.65 13.90
N LEU A 687 7.65 19.62 13.16
CA LEU A 687 7.51 21.02 13.57
C LEU A 687 6.06 21.41 13.87
N ASP A 688 5.12 21.10 12.98
CA ASP A 688 3.69 21.34 13.17
C ASP A 688 2.80 20.38 12.35
N PRO A 689 2.22 19.34 12.97
CA PRO A 689 1.31 18.38 12.33
C PRO A 689 0.08 19.01 11.69
N TYR A 690 -0.37 20.19 12.14
CA TYR A 690 -1.50 20.90 11.52
C TYR A 690 -1.10 21.35 10.11
N TRP A 691 0.05 22.01 10.00
CA TRP A 691 0.52 22.52 8.72
C TRP A 691 1.08 21.42 7.83
N MET A 692 1.64 20.34 8.40
CA MET A 692 1.93 19.12 7.65
C MET A 692 0.70 18.59 6.90
N ALA A 693 -0.41 18.40 7.61
CA ALA A 693 -1.64 17.88 7.02
C ALA A 693 -2.24 18.85 6.00
N ALA A 694 -2.25 20.15 6.29
CA ALA A 694 -2.71 21.17 5.35
C ALA A 694 -1.86 21.18 4.06
N SER A 695 -0.52 21.11 4.17
CA SER A 695 0.39 21.05 3.02
C SER A 695 0.19 19.77 2.20
N ALA A 696 -0.01 18.62 2.84
CA ALA A 696 -0.28 17.36 2.13
C ALA A 696 -1.59 17.42 1.31
N ILE A 697 -2.64 18.08 1.83
CA ILE A 697 -3.89 18.33 1.09
C ILE A 697 -3.66 19.33 -0.05
N ASP A 698 -2.95 20.43 0.21
CA ASP A 698 -2.59 21.42 -0.83
C ASP A 698 -1.87 20.74 -1.98
N GLU A 699 -0.81 19.99 -1.70
CA GLU A 699 0.00 19.28 -2.69
C GLU A 699 -0.82 18.30 -3.52
N ALA A 700 -1.61 17.41 -2.88
CA ALA A 700 -2.42 16.43 -3.60
C ALA A 700 -3.45 17.09 -4.54
N VAL A 701 -4.10 18.17 -4.09
CA VAL A 701 -5.08 18.93 -4.90
C VAL A 701 -4.38 19.73 -5.99
N ARG A 702 -3.24 20.34 -5.67
CA ARG A 702 -2.43 21.15 -6.60
C ARG A 702 -1.89 20.31 -7.75
N ASN A 703 -1.43 19.09 -7.46
CA ASN A 703 -1.02 18.10 -8.46
C ASN A 703 -2.17 17.75 -9.43
N CYS A 704 -3.39 17.55 -8.92
CA CYS A 704 -4.56 17.35 -9.78
C CYS A 704 -4.79 18.52 -10.74
N ILE A 705 -4.64 19.75 -10.24
CA ILE A 705 -4.88 20.97 -11.02
C ILE A 705 -3.78 21.22 -12.04
N ALA A 706 -2.53 20.87 -11.72
CA ALA A 706 -1.39 21.00 -12.62
C ALA A 706 -1.64 20.27 -13.96
N VAL A 707 -2.34 19.14 -13.93
CA VAL A 707 -2.71 18.36 -15.14
C VAL A 707 -4.12 18.67 -15.68
N GLY A 708 -4.82 19.63 -15.08
CA GLY A 708 -6.09 20.18 -15.59
C GLY A 708 -7.38 19.70 -14.92
N ALA A 709 -7.32 19.01 -13.78
CA ALA A 709 -8.53 18.66 -13.02
C ALA A 709 -9.32 19.90 -12.60
N ASP A 710 -10.65 19.78 -12.52
CA ASP A 710 -11.50 20.82 -11.95
C ASP A 710 -11.38 20.83 -10.41
N PRO A 711 -10.92 21.94 -9.78
CA PRO A 711 -10.81 22.05 -8.33
C PRO A 711 -12.13 21.76 -7.58
N GLN A 712 -13.28 21.96 -8.22
CA GLN A 712 -14.60 21.73 -7.63
C GLN A 712 -15.04 20.25 -7.70
N ARG A 713 -14.27 19.41 -8.40
CA ARG A 713 -14.52 17.97 -8.60
C ARG A 713 -13.35 17.13 -8.12
N VAL A 714 -12.73 17.56 -7.02
CA VAL A 714 -11.69 16.79 -6.32
C VAL A 714 -12.26 16.26 -5.00
N ALA A 715 -12.11 14.96 -4.77
CA ALA A 715 -12.31 14.31 -3.47
C ALA A 715 -10.96 13.80 -2.95
N VAL A 716 -10.84 13.64 -1.64
CA VAL A 716 -9.59 13.17 -1.00
C VAL A 716 -9.81 12.00 -0.06
N LEU A 717 -8.72 11.31 0.26
CA LEU A 717 -8.64 10.26 1.26
C LEU A 717 -7.54 10.58 2.27
N ASP A 718 -7.76 10.22 3.52
CA ASP A 718 -6.82 10.34 4.63
C ASP A 718 -6.25 8.98 5.04
N ASN A 719 -4.93 8.83 5.05
CA ASN A 719 -4.26 7.63 5.56
C ASN A 719 -3.27 7.99 6.67
N PHE A 720 -3.69 7.84 7.92
CA PHE A 720 -2.90 8.17 9.10
C PHE A 720 -1.93 7.03 9.45
N CYS A 721 -0.61 7.29 9.46
CA CYS A 721 0.39 6.38 10.02
C CYS A 721 1.14 7.05 11.17
N TRP A 722 0.91 6.54 12.39
CA TRP A 722 1.47 7.07 13.62
C TRP A 722 2.17 5.98 14.44
N GLY A 723 3.08 6.40 15.32
CA GLY A 723 3.63 5.56 16.39
C GLY A 723 2.58 5.25 17.47
N ASN A 724 3.03 4.93 18.68
CA ASN A 724 2.15 4.53 19.78
C ASN A 724 1.31 5.71 20.32
N THR A 725 0.00 5.63 20.11
CA THR A 725 -0.99 6.67 20.48
C THR A 725 -1.55 6.53 21.90
N GLU A 726 -1.09 5.56 22.68
CA GLU A 726 -1.30 5.56 24.14
C GLU A 726 -0.54 6.71 24.82
N ARG A 727 0.51 7.23 24.16
CA ARG A 727 1.25 8.40 24.63
C ARG A 727 0.51 9.69 24.29
N PRO A 728 0.18 10.56 25.27
CA PRO A 728 -0.62 11.77 25.04
C PRO A 728 -0.05 12.73 24.00
N GLU A 729 1.28 12.84 23.90
CA GLU A 729 1.96 13.69 22.92
C GLU A 729 1.83 13.16 21.48
N THR A 730 1.93 11.85 21.31
CA THR A 730 1.73 11.19 20.01
C THR A 730 0.28 11.33 19.57
N LEU A 731 -0.68 11.05 20.46
CA LEU A 731 -2.10 11.28 20.18
C LEU A 731 -2.41 12.76 19.92
N GLY A 732 -1.79 13.67 20.65
CA GLY A 732 -1.93 15.12 20.47
C GLY A 732 -1.51 15.59 19.08
N SER A 733 -0.45 15.00 18.52
CA SER A 733 -0.01 15.28 17.13
C SER A 733 -1.01 14.76 16.09
N LEU A 734 -1.61 13.59 16.31
CA LEU A 734 -2.65 13.01 15.45
C LEU A 734 -3.92 13.88 15.44
N VAL A 735 -4.42 14.27 16.62
CA VAL A 735 -5.59 15.17 16.73
C VAL A 735 -5.32 16.50 16.03
N ARG A 736 -4.10 17.02 16.12
CA ARG A 736 -3.71 18.26 15.46
C ARG A 736 -3.74 18.14 13.93
N ALA A 737 -3.31 17.01 13.37
CA ALA A 737 -3.43 16.72 11.94
C ALA A 737 -4.89 16.57 11.49
N ALA A 738 -5.74 15.89 12.28
CA ALA A 738 -7.16 15.73 11.96
C ALA A 738 -7.93 17.07 11.95
N LEU A 739 -7.58 18.00 12.85
CA LEU A 739 -8.13 19.36 12.84
C LEU A 739 -7.78 20.13 11.55
N ALA A 740 -6.54 19.98 11.05
CA ALA A 740 -6.15 20.58 9.79
C ALA A 740 -6.87 19.96 8.59
N CYS A 741 -7.10 18.64 8.62
CA CYS A 741 -7.89 17.97 7.60
C CYS A 741 -9.30 18.57 7.51
N HIS A 742 -9.96 18.76 8.66
CA HIS A 742 -11.27 19.42 8.72
C HIS A 742 -11.25 20.82 8.12
N ASP A 743 -10.34 21.68 8.59
CA ASP A 743 -10.31 23.08 8.19
C ASP A 743 -9.94 23.26 6.70
N THR A 744 -8.96 22.48 6.21
CA THR A 744 -8.47 22.57 4.84
C THR A 744 -9.48 22.01 3.83
N ALA A 745 -10.11 20.86 4.14
CA ALA A 745 -11.14 20.27 3.28
C ALA A 745 -12.33 21.22 3.09
N ILE A 746 -12.81 21.85 4.18
CA ILE A 746 -13.89 22.85 4.10
C ILE A 746 -13.45 24.07 3.29
N ALA A 747 -12.23 24.57 3.49
CA ALA A 747 -11.72 25.72 2.75
C ALA A 747 -11.67 25.47 1.24
N TYR A 748 -11.32 24.25 0.82
CA TYR A 748 -11.18 23.90 -0.59
C TYR A 748 -12.48 23.39 -1.21
N GLY A 749 -13.45 22.97 -0.40
CA GLY A 749 -14.64 22.28 -0.88
C GLY A 749 -14.36 20.85 -1.34
N THR A 750 -13.30 20.24 -0.82
CA THR A 750 -12.80 18.91 -1.22
C THR A 750 -13.19 17.87 -0.15
N PRO A 751 -14.21 17.04 -0.37
CA PRO A 751 -14.68 16.09 0.64
C PRO A 751 -13.70 14.92 0.83
N PHE A 752 -13.59 14.46 2.08
CA PHE A 752 -13.04 13.13 2.37
C PHE A 752 -14.10 12.06 2.06
N ILE A 753 -13.74 11.05 1.27
CA ILE A 753 -14.70 10.01 0.83
C ILE A 753 -14.42 8.63 1.46
N SER A 754 -13.17 8.39 1.84
CA SER A 754 -12.70 7.22 2.57
C SER A 754 -11.34 7.51 3.19
N GLY A 755 -10.84 6.59 4.01
CA GLY A 755 -9.52 6.70 4.62
C GLY A 755 -9.10 5.40 5.30
N LYS A 756 -7.97 5.47 6.02
CA LYS A 756 -7.45 4.40 6.87
C LYS A 756 -6.57 5.00 7.97
N ASP A 757 -6.39 4.24 9.04
CA ASP A 757 -5.34 4.49 10.02
C ASP A 757 -4.54 3.23 10.33
N SER A 758 -3.26 3.44 10.61
CA SER A 758 -2.30 2.45 11.07
C SER A 758 -1.54 3.09 12.23
N LEU A 759 -1.71 2.54 13.42
CA LEU A 759 -1.15 3.06 14.66
C LEU A 759 -0.11 2.07 15.21
N ASN A 760 0.65 2.49 16.22
CA ASN A 760 1.71 1.67 16.83
C ASN A 760 2.85 1.30 15.87
N ASN A 761 3.11 2.13 14.86
CA ASN A 761 4.22 1.94 13.93
C ASN A 761 5.57 2.25 14.61
N GLU A 762 6.05 1.30 15.41
CA GLU A 762 7.31 1.36 16.16
C GLU A 762 8.05 0.04 16.05
N PHE A 763 9.37 0.09 16.22
CA PHE A 763 10.23 -1.09 16.29
C PHE A 763 11.09 -1.03 17.56
N THR A 764 10.93 -2.01 18.44
CA THR A 764 11.68 -2.11 19.70
C THR A 764 12.63 -3.31 19.74
N TYR A 765 13.87 -3.05 20.13
CA TYR A 765 14.92 -4.07 20.24
C TYR A 765 15.82 -3.86 21.47
N ASP A 766 16.46 -4.93 21.93
CA ASP A 766 17.41 -4.90 23.05
C ASP A 766 18.82 -4.57 22.54
N THR A 767 19.48 -3.61 23.19
CA THR A 767 20.86 -3.18 22.88
C THR A 767 21.89 -3.76 23.86
N GLY A 768 21.49 -4.65 24.77
CA GLY A 768 22.31 -5.19 25.87
C GLY A 768 22.40 -4.26 27.09
N ASP A 769 22.29 -2.95 26.88
CA ASP A 769 22.25 -1.91 27.92
C ASP A 769 20.82 -1.40 28.23
N GLY A 770 19.80 -1.94 27.54
CA GLY A 770 18.39 -1.57 27.66
C GLY A 770 17.60 -1.78 26.36
N GLN A 771 16.32 -1.42 26.37
CA GLN A 771 15.49 -1.41 25.16
C GLN A 771 15.60 -0.06 24.44
N LYS A 772 15.63 -0.10 23.11
CA LYS A 772 15.57 1.07 22.23
C LYS A 772 14.38 0.90 21.28
N THR A 773 13.63 1.99 21.08
CA THR A 773 12.47 2.07 20.19
C THR A 773 12.75 3.05 19.06
N ILE A 774 12.46 2.66 17.83
CA ILE A 774 12.44 3.52 16.64
C ILE A 774 10.96 3.74 16.31
N SER A 775 10.50 5.00 16.38
CA SER A 775 9.17 5.38 15.93
C SER A 775 9.27 6.04 14.57
N ILE A 776 8.34 5.72 13.67
CA ILE A 776 8.20 6.43 12.40
C ILE A 776 7.94 7.94 12.64
N PRO A 777 8.26 8.80 11.67
CA PRO A 777 7.71 10.16 11.64
C PRO A 777 6.18 10.09 11.55
N SER A 778 5.49 11.06 12.16
CA SER A 778 4.04 11.23 11.92
C SER A 778 3.79 11.42 10.43
N SER A 779 3.10 10.47 9.80
CA SER A 779 2.98 10.38 8.35
C SER A 779 1.52 10.37 7.96
N LEU A 780 1.08 11.39 7.23
CA LEU A 780 -0.27 11.47 6.68
C LEU A 780 -0.18 11.53 5.15
N LEU A 781 -0.63 10.46 4.51
CA LEU A 781 -0.80 10.42 3.07
C LEU A 781 -2.20 10.94 2.74
N ILE A 782 -2.24 11.99 1.90
CA ILE A 782 -3.47 12.43 1.24
C ILE A 782 -3.45 11.93 -0.20
N SER A 783 -4.48 11.18 -0.58
CA SER A 783 -4.71 10.78 -1.97
C SER A 783 -5.88 11.57 -2.54
N ALA A 784 -5.75 12.09 -3.76
CA ALA A 784 -6.76 12.91 -4.41
C ALA A 784 -7.31 12.23 -5.67
N LEU A 785 -8.63 12.31 -5.84
CA LEU A 785 -9.37 11.90 -7.03
C LEU A 785 -10.03 13.14 -7.63
N GLY A 786 -9.41 13.69 -8.67
CA GLY A 786 -9.95 14.75 -9.50
C GLY A 786 -10.73 14.22 -10.72
N GLN A 787 -11.54 15.07 -11.32
CA GLN A 787 -12.21 14.79 -12.59
C GLN A 787 -11.87 15.84 -13.64
N ILE A 788 -11.81 15.39 -14.91
CA ILE A 788 -11.65 16.25 -16.08
C ILE A 788 -12.70 15.90 -17.13
N ASP A 789 -13.37 16.91 -17.68
CA ASP A 789 -14.44 16.69 -18.66
C ASP A 789 -13.92 16.18 -20.02
N ASN A 790 -12.71 16.59 -20.39
CA ASN A 790 -12.05 16.16 -21.62
C ASN A 790 -10.54 15.97 -21.39
N VAL A 791 -10.09 14.72 -21.41
CA VAL A 791 -8.67 14.35 -21.25
C VAL A 791 -7.74 14.92 -22.33
N GLU A 792 -8.27 15.36 -23.48
CA GLU A 792 -7.46 16.04 -24.50
C GLU A 792 -6.95 17.43 -24.05
N GLN A 793 -7.51 17.96 -22.95
CA GLN A 793 -7.09 19.23 -22.35
C GLN A 793 -6.05 19.05 -21.24
N SER A 794 -5.69 17.80 -20.92
CA SER A 794 -4.63 17.52 -19.95
C SER A 794 -3.29 18.07 -20.44
N ILE A 795 -2.50 18.59 -19.52
CA ILE A 795 -1.15 19.11 -19.76
C ILE A 795 -0.16 18.40 -18.83
N THR A 796 1.13 18.49 -19.16
CA THR A 796 2.23 17.89 -18.39
C THR A 796 3.29 18.95 -18.11
N MET A 797 4.18 18.68 -17.15
CA MET A 797 5.15 19.68 -16.67
C MET A 797 6.31 19.98 -17.63
N ASP A 798 6.62 19.10 -18.59
CA ASP A 798 7.78 19.28 -19.47
C ASP A 798 7.64 20.49 -20.39
N LEU A 799 8.72 21.27 -20.53
CA LEU A 799 8.72 22.45 -21.39
C LEU A 799 8.50 22.07 -22.85
N LYS A 800 7.65 22.83 -23.54
CA LYS A 800 7.19 22.51 -24.89
C LYS A 800 7.88 23.32 -25.97
N GLN A 801 8.17 24.60 -25.74
CA GLN A 801 8.66 25.46 -26.83
C GLN A 801 9.52 26.66 -26.37
N PRO A 802 10.70 26.87 -26.99
CA PRO A 802 11.50 28.07 -26.80
C PRO A 802 10.76 29.37 -27.13
N GLY A 803 11.07 30.44 -26.40
CA GLY A 803 10.44 31.75 -26.52
C GLY A 803 9.08 31.87 -25.81
N ASN A 804 8.55 30.78 -25.25
CA ASN A 804 7.43 30.86 -24.33
C ASN A 804 7.86 31.52 -23.02
N VAL A 805 6.92 32.19 -22.38
CA VAL A 805 7.13 32.97 -21.16
C VAL A 805 6.87 32.07 -19.95
N LEU A 806 7.75 32.15 -18.96
CA LEU A 806 7.59 31.45 -17.69
C LEU A 806 6.96 32.37 -16.64
N PHE A 807 5.94 31.85 -15.96
CA PHE A 807 5.27 32.50 -14.84
C PHE A 807 5.41 31.67 -13.56
N LEU A 808 5.72 32.35 -12.45
CA LEU A 808 5.54 31.82 -11.11
C LEU A 808 4.15 32.24 -10.60
N VAL A 809 3.31 31.26 -10.31
CA VAL A 809 2.00 31.46 -9.67
C VAL A 809 2.13 31.18 -8.18
N GLY A 810 1.54 32.03 -7.33
CA GLY A 810 1.58 31.90 -5.88
C GLY A 810 2.59 32.85 -5.23
N GLU A 811 2.95 32.61 -3.97
CA GLU A 811 3.86 33.48 -3.22
C GLU A 811 4.90 32.66 -2.45
N THR A 812 6.17 33.04 -2.60
CA THR A 812 7.26 32.48 -1.82
C THR A 812 7.37 33.20 -0.48
N ARG A 813 7.40 32.45 0.62
CA ARG A 813 7.57 32.95 1.99
C ARG A 813 8.82 32.35 2.63
N GLU A 814 9.22 32.90 3.76
CA GLU A 814 10.36 32.43 4.58
C GLU A 814 10.03 31.17 5.37
N GLU A 815 9.74 30.10 4.63
CA GLU A 815 9.20 28.82 5.12
C GLU A 815 10.12 27.66 4.74
N LEU A 816 11.36 27.68 5.26
CA LEU A 816 12.37 26.63 5.01
C LEU A 816 12.32 25.51 6.07
N GLY A 817 11.39 25.54 7.02
CA GLY A 817 11.31 24.58 8.12
C GLY A 817 10.91 23.21 7.60
N GLY A 818 11.78 22.21 7.79
CA GLY A 818 11.58 20.86 7.25
C GLY A 818 11.81 20.72 5.74
N SER A 819 12.30 21.77 5.06
CA SER A 819 12.54 21.75 3.62
C SER A 819 13.75 20.91 3.20
N HIS A 820 13.77 20.47 1.94
CA HIS A 820 14.90 19.75 1.36
C HIS A 820 16.18 20.57 1.33
N PHE A 821 16.07 21.90 1.25
CA PHE A 821 17.20 22.79 1.48
C PHE A 821 17.83 22.52 2.85
N GLY A 822 17.00 22.55 3.90
CA GLY A 822 17.46 22.33 5.26
C GLY A 822 18.05 20.94 5.49
N LEU A 823 17.46 19.91 4.87
CA LEU A 823 17.96 18.54 4.93
C LEU A 823 19.36 18.40 4.31
N VAL A 824 19.61 18.96 3.12
CA VAL A 824 20.92 18.81 2.45
C VAL A 824 22.00 19.76 2.97
N THR A 825 21.64 20.84 3.64
CA THR A 825 22.60 21.78 4.26
C THR A 825 22.78 21.56 5.76
N GLY A 826 21.96 20.72 6.39
CA GLY A 826 21.93 20.54 7.84
C GLY A 826 21.49 21.80 8.59
N THR A 827 20.63 22.62 7.99
CA THR A 827 20.18 23.89 8.54
C THR A 827 18.66 23.88 8.74
N SER A 828 18.17 24.17 9.94
CA SER A 828 16.74 24.33 10.20
C SER A 828 16.40 25.82 10.26
N LEU A 829 15.75 26.35 9.23
CA LEU A 829 15.49 27.79 9.08
C LEU A 829 13.98 28.05 8.96
N GLY A 830 13.48 29.03 9.72
CA GLY A 830 12.09 29.49 9.58
C GLY A 830 11.03 28.48 10.08
N GLY A 831 9.78 28.74 9.72
CA GLY A 831 8.65 27.84 10.02
C GLY A 831 8.36 26.89 8.88
N VAL A 832 7.50 25.89 9.15
CA VAL A 832 6.91 25.06 8.07
C VAL A 832 6.02 25.90 7.14
N PRO A 833 5.88 25.50 5.87
CA PRO A 833 4.93 26.10 4.94
C PRO A 833 3.51 26.16 5.49
N LYS A 834 2.82 27.30 5.28
CA LYS A 834 1.44 27.50 5.73
C LYS A 834 0.50 27.77 4.57
N VAL A 835 -0.54 26.94 4.46
CA VAL A 835 -1.61 27.12 3.47
C VAL A 835 -2.44 28.36 3.80
N ASP A 836 -2.72 29.16 2.77
CA ASP A 836 -3.65 30.28 2.85
C ASP A 836 -5.05 29.83 2.39
N PHE A 837 -5.93 29.55 3.34
CA PHE A 837 -7.26 28.99 3.08
C PHE A 837 -8.19 29.90 2.26
N GLU A 838 -7.94 31.21 2.20
CA GLU A 838 -8.73 32.11 1.36
C GLU A 838 -8.19 32.20 -0.06
N ARG A 839 -6.85 32.26 -0.20
CA ARG A 839 -6.18 32.48 -1.48
C ARG A 839 -6.03 31.21 -2.29
N ALA A 840 -5.75 30.07 -1.66
CA ALA A 840 -5.43 28.83 -2.37
C ALA A 840 -6.55 28.37 -3.33
N PRO A 841 -7.83 28.29 -2.92
CA PRO A 841 -8.92 27.94 -3.83
C PRO A 841 -9.04 28.90 -5.04
N GLN A 842 -8.75 30.19 -4.83
CA GLN A 842 -8.82 31.20 -5.90
C GLN A 842 -7.70 31.01 -6.94
N VAL A 843 -6.49 30.65 -6.48
CA VAL A 843 -5.36 30.34 -7.37
C VAL A 843 -5.68 29.10 -8.18
N PHE A 844 -6.17 28.04 -7.53
CA PHE A 844 -6.54 26.77 -8.15
C PHE A 844 -7.59 26.95 -9.25
N LEU A 845 -8.68 27.66 -8.96
CA LEU A 845 -9.70 27.99 -9.97
C LEU A 845 -9.13 28.80 -11.13
N ALA A 846 -8.25 29.77 -10.86
CA ALA A 846 -7.66 30.60 -11.91
C ALA A 846 -6.68 29.83 -12.82
N VAL A 847 -5.87 28.94 -12.24
CA VAL A 847 -4.95 28.07 -13.00
C VAL A 847 -5.75 27.09 -13.85
N HIS A 848 -6.73 26.39 -13.27
CA HIS A 848 -7.63 25.51 -14.00
C HIS A 848 -8.31 26.22 -15.19
N ALA A 849 -8.88 27.41 -14.95
CA ALA A 849 -9.51 28.19 -16.01
C ALA A 849 -8.52 28.58 -17.13
N ALA A 850 -7.29 28.93 -16.79
CA ALA A 850 -6.25 29.24 -17.77
C ALA A 850 -5.83 28.03 -18.61
N ILE A 851 -5.79 26.83 -18.01
CA ILE A 851 -5.52 25.57 -18.71
C ILE A 851 -6.65 25.28 -19.70
N LEU A 852 -7.92 25.32 -19.26
CA LEU A 852 -9.08 25.06 -20.12
C LEU A 852 -9.21 26.07 -21.27
N ASP A 853 -8.84 27.33 -21.04
CA ASP A 853 -8.81 28.39 -22.06
C ASP A 853 -7.67 28.22 -23.08
N GLY A 854 -6.82 27.19 -22.93
CA GLY A 854 -5.68 26.90 -23.81
C GLY A 854 -4.55 27.92 -23.71
N LEU A 855 -4.45 28.65 -22.58
CA LEU A 855 -3.41 29.65 -22.34
C LEU A 855 -2.10 29.03 -21.89
N VAL A 856 -2.15 27.84 -21.31
CA VAL A 856 -1.02 27.14 -20.71
C VAL A 856 -0.48 26.08 -21.67
N ARG A 857 0.84 25.89 -21.71
CA ARG A 857 1.53 24.84 -22.48
C ARG A 857 2.08 23.73 -21.59
N SER A 858 2.62 24.10 -20.44
CA SER A 858 3.00 23.19 -19.37
C SER A 858 2.75 23.87 -18.04
N CYS A 859 2.51 23.05 -17.02
CA CYS A 859 2.31 23.48 -15.64
C CYS A 859 2.96 22.44 -14.75
N HIS A 860 3.71 22.91 -13.77
CA HIS A 860 4.30 22.08 -12.73
C HIS A 860 3.96 22.68 -11.38
N ASP A 861 3.59 21.85 -10.43
CA ASP A 861 3.54 22.23 -9.04
C ASP A 861 4.96 22.54 -8.51
N LEU A 862 5.07 23.05 -7.27
CA LEU A 862 6.34 23.36 -6.64
C LEU A 862 6.35 22.80 -5.22
N SER A 863 6.82 21.57 -5.05
CA SER A 863 6.93 20.85 -3.78
C SER A 863 8.39 20.86 -3.29
N GLU A 864 9.01 19.69 -3.17
CA GLU A 864 10.35 19.46 -2.65
C GLU A 864 11.42 20.25 -3.42
N GLY A 865 12.20 21.06 -2.70
CA GLY A 865 13.24 21.90 -3.27
C GLY A 865 12.76 23.15 -4.02
N GLY A 866 11.45 23.38 -4.08
CA GLY A 866 10.85 24.63 -4.53
C GLY A 866 11.11 24.99 -5.99
N LEU A 867 11.24 26.28 -6.28
CA LEU A 867 11.36 26.82 -7.64
C LEU A 867 12.55 26.26 -8.42
N ALA A 868 13.69 26.06 -7.74
CA ALA A 868 14.90 25.61 -8.40
C ALA A 868 14.77 24.20 -8.96
N VAL A 869 14.16 23.28 -8.19
CA VAL A 869 13.90 21.90 -8.61
C VAL A 869 12.84 21.88 -9.71
N GLY A 870 11.70 22.56 -9.52
CA GLY A 870 10.66 22.59 -10.54
C GLY A 870 11.15 23.14 -11.89
N LEU A 871 11.99 24.19 -11.91
CA LEU A 871 12.61 24.65 -13.15
C LEU A 871 13.54 23.62 -13.78
N ALA A 872 14.30 22.87 -12.98
CA ALA A 872 15.20 21.83 -13.48
C ALA A 872 14.41 20.67 -14.09
N GLU A 873 13.39 20.17 -13.39
CA GLU A 873 12.56 19.04 -13.82
C GLU A 873 11.82 19.35 -15.13
N MET A 874 11.16 20.51 -15.21
CA MET A 874 10.52 20.97 -16.44
C MET A 874 11.52 21.04 -17.62
N ALA A 875 12.72 21.55 -17.35
CA ALA A 875 13.75 21.80 -18.36
C ALA A 875 14.37 20.51 -18.92
N PHE A 876 14.85 19.60 -18.07
CA PHE A 876 15.51 18.38 -18.53
C PHE A 876 14.55 17.33 -19.08
N ALA A 877 13.27 17.38 -18.70
CA ALA A 877 12.22 16.54 -19.26
C ALA A 877 11.76 17.04 -20.64
N GLY A 878 11.67 18.37 -20.80
CA GLY A 878 11.37 19.02 -22.09
C GLY A 878 12.56 19.04 -23.05
N GLY A 879 13.79 18.86 -22.55
CA GLY A 879 15.01 19.02 -23.34
C GLY A 879 15.28 20.46 -23.75
N LEU A 880 14.75 21.43 -23.01
CA LEU A 880 14.83 22.87 -23.28
C LEU A 880 15.42 23.62 -22.09
N GLY A 881 16.14 24.69 -22.34
CA GLY A 881 16.71 25.52 -21.27
C GLY A 881 15.72 26.56 -20.73
N VAL A 882 16.11 27.25 -19.66
CA VAL A 882 15.36 28.37 -19.07
C VAL A 882 16.31 29.53 -18.73
N ASP A 883 15.84 30.77 -18.89
CA ASP A 883 16.50 31.97 -18.35
C ASP A 883 15.51 32.72 -17.46
N VAL A 884 15.77 32.70 -16.15
CA VAL A 884 14.89 33.21 -15.10
C VAL A 884 15.59 34.30 -14.30
N GLN A 885 14.85 35.36 -13.98
CA GLN A 885 15.27 36.42 -13.09
C GLN A 885 14.39 36.46 -11.84
N LEU A 886 15.03 36.43 -10.66
CA LEU A 886 14.35 36.53 -9.37
C LEU A 886 13.76 37.92 -9.12
N ASP A 887 12.74 37.99 -8.25
CA ASP A 887 12.00 39.22 -7.99
C ASP A 887 12.82 40.19 -7.13
N ALA A 888 13.21 41.31 -7.73
CA ALA A 888 13.92 42.39 -7.06
C ALA A 888 13.13 43.06 -5.94
N ASN A 889 11.80 42.94 -5.94
CA ASN A 889 10.92 43.52 -4.93
C ASN A 889 10.58 42.55 -3.80
N SER A 890 11.06 41.31 -3.86
CA SER A 890 10.90 40.35 -2.77
C SER A 890 11.69 40.82 -1.55
N SER A 891 11.08 40.73 -0.37
CA SER A 891 11.79 40.93 0.89
C SER A 891 12.67 39.75 1.28
N SER A 892 12.42 38.58 0.67
CA SER A 892 13.13 37.34 0.98
C SER A 892 14.44 37.21 0.22
N GLU A 893 15.44 36.62 0.87
CA GLU A 893 16.73 36.33 0.29
C GLU A 893 16.63 35.39 -0.93
N ASN A 894 17.62 35.44 -1.83
CA ASN A 894 17.63 34.63 -3.06
C ASN A 894 17.48 33.13 -2.78
N VAL A 895 18.10 32.63 -1.70
CA VAL A 895 18.00 31.23 -1.27
C VAL A 895 16.56 30.84 -0.96
N VAL A 896 15.84 31.70 -0.23
CA VAL A 896 14.43 31.49 0.09
C VAL A 896 13.59 31.51 -1.19
N GLN A 897 13.81 32.47 -2.09
CA GLN A 897 13.08 32.55 -3.35
C GLN A 897 13.22 31.29 -4.22
N LEU A 898 14.41 30.67 -4.18
CA LEU A 898 14.75 29.46 -4.93
C LEU A 898 14.23 28.18 -4.29
N PHE A 899 14.46 28.00 -2.99
CA PHE A 899 14.34 26.69 -2.34
C PHE A 899 13.24 26.60 -1.28
N SER A 900 12.50 27.67 -1.01
CA SER A 900 11.32 27.60 -0.16
C SER A 900 10.22 26.78 -0.82
N GLU A 901 9.67 25.85 -0.04
CA GLU A 901 8.63 24.88 -0.42
C GLU A 901 7.23 25.42 -0.06
N SER A 902 7.04 26.75 -0.10
CA SER A 902 5.74 27.38 0.15
C SER A 902 4.62 26.76 -0.71
N ASN A 903 3.49 26.46 -0.06
CA ASN A 903 2.31 25.85 -0.66
C ASN A 903 1.64 26.70 -1.76
N THR A 904 0.74 26.09 -2.52
CA THR A 904 -0.12 26.75 -3.52
C THR A 904 0.67 27.49 -4.62
N ARG A 905 1.75 26.86 -5.11
CA ARG A 905 2.63 27.45 -6.14
C ARG A 905 2.78 26.60 -7.38
N PHE A 906 2.90 27.25 -8.53
CA PHE A 906 3.14 26.59 -9.81
C PHE A 906 4.18 27.34 -10.64
N VAL A 907 4.89 26.63 -11.50
CA VAL A 907 5.58 27.23 -12.66
C VAL A 907 4.81 26.88 -13.92
N VAL A 908 4.52 27.90 -14.73
CA VAL A 908 3.64 27.78 -15.88
C VAL A 908 4.33 28.32 -17.13
N GLU A 909 4.40 27.49 -18.16
CA GLU A 909 4.82 27.89 -19.51
C GLU A 909 3.62 28.42 -20.29
N VAL A 910 3.74 29.66 -20.78
CA VAL A 910 2.66 30.37 -21.48
C VAL A 910 3.18 30.87 -22.83
N PRO A 911 2.47 30.64 -23.95
CA PRO A 911 2.85 31.24 -25.22
C PRO A 911 2.97 32.75 -25.12
N ALA A 912 4.00 33.35 -25.72
CA ALA A 912 4.23 34.79 -25.61
C ALA A 912 3.01 35.64 -26.00
N VAL A 913 2.23 35.19 -26.99
CA VAL A 913 0.99 35.83 -27.46
C VAL A 913 -0.15 35.78 -26.43
N SER A 914 -0.10 34.82 -25.51
CA SER A 914 -1.10 34.59 -24.45
C SER A 914 -0.72 35.22 -23.12
N ALA A 915 0.53 35.69 -22.95
CA ALA A 915 1.08 36.18 -21.69
C ALA A 915 0.22 37.26 -21.02
N ASP A 916 -0.19 38.30 -21.77
CA ASP A 916 -1.03 39.37 -21.22
C ASP A 916 -2.42 38.89 -20.77
N ARG A 917 -3.00 37.91 -21.49
CA ARG A 917 -4.29 37.32 -21.12
C ARG A 917 -4.14 36.43 -19.89
N PHE A 918 -3.06 35.67 -19.82
CA PHE A 918 -2.73 34.84 -18.66
C PHE A 918 -2.60 35.68 -17.39
N THR A 919 -1.82 36.77 -17.41
CA THR A 919 -1.65 37.66 -16.24
C THR A 919 -2.97 38.27 -15.74
N ARG A 920 -3.94 38.52 -16.64
CA ARG A 920 -5.27 39.01 -16.25
C ARG A 920 -6.16 37.92 -15.66
N THR A 921 -5.98 36.69 -16.11
CA THR A 921 -6.75 35.51 -15.68
C THR A 921 -6.24 35.02 -14.32
N VAL A 922 -4.92 34.88 -14.18
CA VAL A 922 -4.25 34.43 -12.96
C VAL A 922 -3.58 35.63 -12.28
N ARG A 923 -4.33 36.30 -11.40
CA ARG A 923 -3.88 37.55 -10.74
C ARG A 923 -2.63 37.39 -9.88
N HIS A 924 -2.39 36.19 -9.38
CA HIS A 924 -1.23 35.86 -8.54
C HIS A 924 -0.05 35.30 -9.34
N ALA A 925 -0.01 35.55 -10.66
CA ALA A 925 1.10 35.17 -11.52
C ALA A 925 2.12 36.31 -11.68
N LYS A 926 3.40 35.98 -11.54
CA LYS A 926 4.53 36.87 -11.84
C LYS A 926 5.31 36.29 -13.02
N ARG A 927 5.59 37.09 -14.04
CA ARG A 927 6.52 36.71 -15.10
C ARG A 927 7.92 36.62 -14.51
N ILE A 928 8.58 35.47 -14.66
CA ILE A 928 9.91 35.23 -14.09
C ILE A 928 10.99 35.00 -15.15
N GLY A 929 10.61 34.66 -16.39
CA GLY A 929 11.61 34.33 -17.40
C GLY A 929 11.02 33.83 -18.70
N GLU A 930 11.82 33.06 -19.43
CA GLU A 930 11.45 32.42 -20.68
C GLU A 930 12.13 31.06 -20.88
N VAL A 931 11.51 30.24 -21.74
CA VAL A 931 12.08 28.98 -22.23
C VAL A 931 13.07 29.29 -23.35
N THR A 932 14.21 28.60 -23.37
CA THR A 932 15.33 28.87 -24.29
C THR A 932 15.84 27.59 -24.98
N GLU A 933 16.60 27.75 -26.05
CA GLU A 933 17.32 26.64 -26.73
C GLU A 933 18.72 26.40 -26.13
N SER A 934 19.03 26.98 -24.97
CA SER A 934 20.39 27.00 -24.42
C SER A 934 20.89 25.65 -23.92
N GLY A 935 19.98 24.71 -23.61
CA GLY A 935 20.32 23.45 -22.93
C GLY A 935 20.82 23.66 -21.50
N LYS A 936 20.39 24.74 -20.84
CA LYS A 936 20.80 25.11 -19.48
C LYS A 936 19.66 25.63 -18.63
N VAL A 937 19.79 25.45 -17.32
CA VAL A 937 18.99 26.17 -16.33
C VAL A 937 19.80 27.37 -15.86
N VAL A 938 19.35 28.58 -16.23
CA VAL A 938 19.98 29.84 -15.82
C VAL A 938 19.03 30.60 -14.91
N VAL A 939 19.47 30.87 -13.67
CA VAL A 939 18.74 31.71 -12.71
C VAL A 939 19.61 32.85 -12.25
N ARG A 940 19.11 34.07 -12.38
CA ARG A 940 19.79 35.32 -12.02
C ARG A 940 19.11 36.00 -10.86
N ASP A 941 19.90 36.64 -10.02
CA ASP A 941 19.37 37.55 -9.01
C ASP A 941 18.84 38.86 -9.63
N ALA A 942 18.31 39.73 -8.78
CA ALA A 942 17.83 41.06 -9.14
C ALA A 942 18.89 41.95 -9.83
N SER A 943 20.17 41.73 -9.53
CA SER A 943 21.30 42.49 -10.10
C SER A 943 21.79 41.93 -11.46
N GLY A 944 21.26 40.77 -11.87
CA GLY A 944 21.66 40.05 -13.07
C GLY A 944 22.84 39.08 -12.86
N GLN A 945 23.31 38.93 -11.62
CA GLN A 945 24.34 37.96 -11.26
C GLN A 945 23.75 36.55 -11.35
N SER A 946 24.48 35.64 -12.01
CA SER A 946 24.06 34.24 -12.11
C SER A 946 24.21 33.55 -10.74
N LEU A 947 23.12 32.93 -10.28
CA LEU A 947 23.08 32.09 -9.08
C LEU A 947 23.14 30.60 -9.44
N ILE A 948 22.52 30.23 -10.57
CA ILE A 948 22.51 28.89 -11.16
C ILE A 948 22.81 29.06 -12.66
N ASP A 949 23.79 28.31 -13.17
CA ASP A 949 24.14 28.19 -14.60
C ASP A 949 24.66 26.76 -14.81
N GLU A 950 23.73 25.81 -14.91
CA GLU A 950 24.01 24.37 -14.93
C GLU A 950 23.43 23.77 -16.22
N THR A 951 24.09 22.75 -16.77
CA THR A 951 23.59 22.06 -17.98
C THR A 951 22.48 21.07 -17.64
N LEU A 952 21.58 20.81 -18.59
CA LEU A 952 20.51 19.81 -18.39
C LEU A 952 21.09 18.42 -18.11
N ASP A 953 22.16 18.03 -18.80
CA ASP A 953 22.79 16.72 -18.64
C ASP A 953 23.37 16.53 -17.23
N GLU A 954 24.00 17.56 -16.66
CA GLU A 954 24.53 17.51 -15.29
C GLU A 954 23.41 17.37 -14.26
N LEU A 955 22.36 18.21 -14.37
CA LEU A 955 21.22 18.18 -13.44
C LEU A 955 20.47 16.84 -13.53
N LYS A 956 20.19 16.36 -14.74
CA LYS A 956 19.49 15.10 -14.98
C LYS A 956 20.30 13.90 -14.49
N SER A 957 21.61 13.90 -14.72
CA SER A 957 22.51 12.85 -14.21
C SER A 957 22.54 12.83 -12.67
N CYS A 958 22.59 14.00 -12.03
CA CYS A 958 22.47 14.09 -10.56
C CYS A 958 21.15 13.49 -10.06
N TRP A 959 20.05 13.79 -10.76
CA TRP A 959 18.71 13.33 -10.42
C TRP A 959 18.48 11.83 -10.66
N GLN A 960 19.00 11.24 -11.74
CA GLN A 960 18.78 9.81 -12.06
C GLN A 960 19.68 8.85 -11.28
N ARG A 961 20.91 9.26 -10.94
CA ARG A 961 21.94 8.38 -10.38
C ARG A 961 21.58 7.66 -9.06
N PRO A 962 20.90 8.26 -8.06
CA PRO A 962 20.78 7.66 -6.73
C PRO A 962 20.07 6.30 -6.71
N LEU A 963 19.04 6.12 -7.53
CA LEU A 963 18.25 4.89 -7.63
C LEU A 963 18.39 4.17 -8.98
N ALA A 964 19.43 4.48 -9.77
CA ALA A 964 19.73 3.78 -11.02
C ALA A 964 20.31 2.38 -10.79
N TRP A 965 19.56 1.51 -10.11
CA TRP A 965 19.94 0.14 -9.81
C TRP A 965 19.74 -0.71 -11.07
N ASN A 966 20.84 -1.25 -11.60
CA ASN A 966 20.85 -2.20 -12.71
C ASN A 966 21.79 -3.36 -12.37
#